data_AF-A0AB34IZQ8-F1
#
_entry.id   AF-A0AB34IZQ8-F1
#
_cell.length_a   1.000
_cell.length_b   1.000
_cell.length_c   1.000
_cell.angle_alpha   90.00
_cell.angle_beta   90.00
_cell.angle_gamma   90.00
#
_symmetry.space_group_name_H-M   'P 1'
#
loop_
_entity.id
_entity.type
_entity.pdbx_description
1 polymer ?
#
loop_
_entity_poly.entity_id
_entity_poly.type
_entity_poly.pdbx_seq_one_letter_code
_entity_poly.pdbx_strand_id
1 'polypeptide(L)'
;MGSCLSNPMAVLSDDADPSRTLRLLVHSASRVPSLRPCAPAHTYCRLQLDGRKGPSARTSTATGRSPEWNQTLSLPCDLADAYERDVPLRLTLRSEDCLAPSGVLAHAVIKLRDLVRRPSVTLLMSDADGNAVNCGAPPAPCELTVSIVSDGASPWPTPTERPLELYPRHVMMMSRGTRGDVQPFVALAIGMAEMHGWMVTIVTELRWREWIKAKTSSVSRGRVRFLPSGGDTEKRMNIWIAQNVMFQAKSELAQWVMLGMSEADFFGSIPTFVHQLGKCQESACPVDLLMCGFTVCGAAMLCSEYYGVPLIPFVLQPSSIPSKDKRWLAIEPIESTTCCERPFTSHTALQGLKAVTEIGLPAIRRKYGLRGASTWPTLKKLNVPVLMPFREGIFTLPADFPSNFTLSDFIFLRTTHDRRHSGGTGLAAPIEAFLSSCHAKGRKVCLMSFSSMPVKAGYALGACVKMLSQSKHDHAIIFVGSRWKPRSVGAATQKRIEEFTAEGKLLEVESADFGVLFPHIDAFIVHGGLGTTVEALRTGKPVMISGCLLFDQRFWGRVCEERGVGPRTTHIRDLHRTCVKYIDNALEDNGSFARAAKAQEWGDPKDDGVATNVECVRVLLEDKGILPVKVSRCAPPDPHCWLRVELAHTPLVCAQVNAARRGNYLSPLPG
;
A
#
# COMPACT_ATOMS: atom_id res chain seq x y z
N MET A 1 17.22 45.29 -6.94
CA MET A 1 18.62 45.65 -7.22
C MET A 1 19.51 44.91 -6.23
N GLY A 2 20.50 44.15 -6.72
CA GLY A 2 21.66 43.57 -5.98
C GLY A 2 21.34 42.43 -4.99
N SER A 3 21.36 41.14 -5.37
CA SER A 3 22.53 40.24 -5.49
C SER A 3 23.16 39.78 -4.16
N CYS A 4 22.71 38.63 -3.64
CA CYS A 4 23.51 37.75 -2.78
C CYS A 4 23.21 36.28 -3.14
N LEU A 5 23.54 35.90 -4.38
CA LEU A 5 23.83 34.51 -4.74
C LEU A 5 25.36 34.41 -4.78
N SER A 6 26.00 34.17 -3.64
CA SER A 6 27.41 33.81 -3.63
C SER A 6 27.53 32.34 -4.02
N ASN A 7 28.00 32.13 -5.24
CA ASN A 7 28.34 30.85 -5.84
C ASN A 7 29.52 30.21 -5.06
N PRO A 8 29.38 29.04 -4.42
CA PRO A 8 30.47 28.41 -3.69
C PRO A 8 31.27 27.50 -4.64
N MET A 9 31.89 28.08 -5.67
CA MET A 9 32.70 27.33 -6.63
C MET A 9 33.82 28.24 -7.13
N ALA A 10 34.92 28.31 -6.37
CA ALA A 10 36.22 28.69 -6.91
C ALA A 10 37.35 28.23 -5.97
N VAL A 11 38.38 27.65 -6.60
CA VAL A 11 39.73 27.29 -6.14
C VAL A 11 39.91 25.81 -5.77
N LEU A 12 40.35 25.04 -6.79
CA LEU A 12 41.00 23.73 -6.64
C LEU A 12 42.36 23.83 -7.35
N SER A 13 43.45 23.74 -6.59
CA SER A 13 44.80 23.44 -7.09
C SER A 13 45.18 22.03 -6.65
N ASP A 14 45.95 21.36 -7.50
CA ASP A 14 46.44 19.99 -7.37
C ASP A 14 47.19 19.74 -6.06
N ASP A 15 46.54 19.05 -5.13
CA ASP A 15 47.15 18.11 -4.18
C ASP A 15 46.03 17.24 -3.60
N ALA A 16 46.24 15.92 -3.53
CA ALA A 16 45.22 14.95 -3.13
C ALA A 16 44.91 15.07 -1.62
N ASP A 17 43.83 15.80 -1.28
CA ASP A 17 43.38 16.06 0.09
C ASP A 17 42.64 14.85 0.72
N PRO A 18 43.02 14.40 1.94
CA PRO A 18 42.32 13.36 2.72
C PRO A 18 40.87 13.70 3.14
N SER A 19 40.34 14.88 2.79
CA SER A 19 38.94 15.30 3.01
C SER A 19 37.87 14.54 2.18
N ARG A 20 38.26 13.62 1.27
CA ARG A 20 37.34 12.86 0.40
C ARG A 20 36.93 11.48 0.94
N THR A 21 36.58 11.40 2.22
CA THR A 21 36.25 10.11 2.88
C THR A 21 34.97 10.20 3.72
N LEU A 22 33.93 9.43 3.37
CA LEU A 22 32.71 9.34 4.19
C LEU A 22 32.99 8.55 5.46
N ARG A 23 32.90 9.21 6.62
CA ARG A 23 33.08 8.58 7.92
C ARG A 23 31.75 8.48 8.66
N LEU A 24 31.42 7.24 9.02
CA LEU A 24 30.16 6.88 9.65
C LEU A 24 30.43 6.11 10.94
N LEU A 25 29.98 6.65 12.06
CA LEU A 25 30.04 6.01 13.35
C LEU A 25 28.86 5.04 13.48
N VAL A 26 29.16 3.76 13.68
CA VAL A 26 28.16 2.73 13.99
C VAL A 26 28.03 2.63 15.50
N HIS A 27 27.03 3.28 16.09
CA HIS A 27 26.86 3.38 17.54
C HIS A 27 26.52 2.05 18.19
N SER A 28 25.50 1.37 17.66
CA SER A 28 24.95 0.16 18.27
C SER A 28 24.00 -0.54 17.30
N ALA A 29 23.77 -1.83 17.55
CA ALA A 29 22.63 -2.54 17.01
C ALA A 29 21.87 -3.27 18.12
N SER A 30 20.54 -3.25 18.04
CA SER A 30 19.66 -3.96 18.97
C SER A 30 18.99 -5.14 18.27
N ARG A 31 18.67 -6.18 19.05
CA ARG A 31 17.91 -7.36 18.59
C ARG A 31 18.50 -8.02 17.33
N VAL A 32 19.82 -8.11 17.27
CA VAL A 32 20.55 -8.74 16.17
C VAL A 32 20.27 -10.26 16.15
N PRO A 33 19.91 -10.85 14.99
CA PRO A 33 19.68 -12.29 14.89
C PRO A 33 20.91 -13.11 15.25
N SER A 34 20.73 -14.13 16.08
CA SER A 34 21.72 -15.18 16.30
C SER A 34 21.39 -16.39 15.43
N LEU A 35 22.39 -16.93 14.72
CA LEU A 35 22.25 -18.15 13.92
C LEU A 35 22.40 -19.44 14.74
N ARG A 36 22.90 -19.34 15.98
CA ARG A 36 23.06 -20.46 16.91
C ARG A 36 22.75 -19.99 18.33
N PRO A 37 21.72 -20.53 19.00
CA PRO A 37 21.38 -20.15 20.37
C PRO A 37 22.54 -20.37 21.38
N CYS A 38 23.42 -21.33 21.09
CA CYS A 38 24.43 -21.81 22.05
C CYS A 38 25.90 -21.52 21.66
N ALA A 39 26.17 -20.89 20.50
CA ALA A 39 27.53 -20.67 20.00
C ALA A 39 27.78 -19.17 19.70
N PRO A 40 29.06 -18.72 19.67
CA PRO A 40 29.42 -17.45 19.07
C PRO A 40 28.80 -17.27 17.69
N ALA A 41 28.12 -16.15 17.45
CA ALA A 41 27.85 -15.68 16.10
C ALA A 41 28.82 -14.53 15.81
N HIS A 42 29.76 -14.73 14.89
CA HIS A 42 30.71 -13.73 14.41
C HIS A 42 29.99 -12.75 13.48
N THR A 43 29.16 -11.89 14.07
CA THR A 43 28.41 -10.87 13.35
C THR A 43 29.28 -9.63 13.15
N TYR A 44 29.12 -8.93 12.02
CA TYR A 44 29.72 -7.61 11.75
C TYR A 44 28.77 -6.74 10.91
N CYS A 45 28.92 -5.42 11.01
CA CYS A 45 28.24 -4.47 10.14
C CYS A 45 29.15 -4.10 8.96
N ARG A 46 28.66 -4.26 7.74
CA ARG A 46 29.31 -3.81 6.50
C ARG A 46 28.60 -2.60 5.94
N LEU A 47 29.37 -1.57 5.62
CA LEU A 47 28.95 -0.35 4.98
C LEU A 47 29.37 -0.36 3.50
N GLN A 48 28.44 -0.06 2.59
CA GLN A 48 28.69 -0.02 1.15
C GLN A 48 27.82 1.04 0.45
N LEU A 49 28.35 1.76 -0.54
CA LEU A 49 27.54 2.58 -1.44
C LEU A 49 26.81 1.69 -2.45
N ASP A 50 25.54 1.95 -2.74
CA ASP A 50 24.76 1.09 -3.64
C ASP A 50 25.30 1.18 -5.08
N GLY A 51 26.01 0.12 -5.50
CA GLY A 51 26.68 -0.03 -6.78
C GLY A 51 27.46 -1.34 -6.74
N ARG A 52 27.23 -2.26 -7.70
CA ARG A 52 27.56 -3.70 -7.57
C ARG A 52 29.06 -4.04 -7.38
N LYS A 53 29.98 -3.06 -7.42
CA LYS A 53 31.43 -3.22 -7.21
C LYS A 53 32.09 -1.98 -6.54
N GLY A 54 31.40 -1.30 -5.61
CA GLY A 54 31.96 -0.15 -4.88
C GLY A 54 32.82 -0.55 -3.67
N PRO A 55 33.66 0.36 -3.15
CA PRO A 55 34.41 0.16 -1.91
C PRO A 55 33.47 -0.11 -0.72
N SER A 56 33.94 -0.90 0.24
CA SER A 56 33.17 -1.26 1.45
C SER A 56 34.03 -1.23 2.70
N ALA A 57 33.46 -0.83 3.82
CA ALA A 57 34.09 -0.86 5.14
C ALA A 57 33.31 -1.82 6.07
N ARG A 58 33.97 -2.42 7.07
CA ARG A 58 33.30 -3.28 8.06
C ARG A 58 33.80 -3.03 9.48
N THR A 59 32.92 -3.22 10.46
CA THR A 59 33.31 -3.24 11.88
C THR A 59 34.15 -4.49 12.16
N SER A 60 35.04 -4.42 13.15
CA SER A 60 35.75 -5.61 13.64
C SER A 60 34.82 -6.52 14.45
N THR A 61 35.24 -7.77 14.59
CA THR A 61 34.64 -8.74 15.52
C THR A 61 35.51 -8.79 16.78
N ALA A 62 34.92 -8.60 17.97
CA ALA A 62 35.64 -8.73 19.25
C ALA A 62 35.67 -10.18 19.76
N THR A 63 36.57 -10.45 20.70
CA THR A 63 36.62 -11.65 21.54
C THR A 63 35.40 -11.73 22.45
N GLY A 64 34.24 -12.14 21.91
CA GLY A 64 33.01 -12.17 22.72
C GLY A 64 31.68 -12.28 21.99
N ARG A 65 31.64 -12.68 20.71
CA ARG A 65 30.41 -13.05 19.98
C ARG A 65 29.55 -11.87 19.45
N SER A 66 30.10 -10.67 19.28
CA SER A 66 29.42 -9.51 18.67
C SER A 66 30.39 -8.55 17.98
N PRO A 67 29.91 -7.72 17.03
CA PRO A 67 30.71 -6.60 16.51
C PRO A 67 31.11 -5.68 17.65
N GLU A 68 32.32 -5.12 17.58
CA GLU A 68 32.62 -3.93 18.36
C GLU A 68 31.78 -2.78 17.79
N TRP A 69 30.75 -2.42 18.53
CA TRP A 69 29.97 -1.22 18.25
C TRP A 69 30.75 0.02 18.71
N ASN A 70 30.29 1.20 18.31
CA ASN A 70 30.99 2.47 18.47
C ASN A 70 32.29 2.57 17.64
N GLN A 71 32.26 2.02 16.42
CA GLN A 71 33.38 2.10 15.47
C GLN A 71 33.07 3.03 14.30
N THR A 72 34.09 3.78 13.88
CA THR A 72 34.01 4.63 12.69
C THR A 72 34.40 3.84 11.45
N LEU A 73 33.48 3.77 10.49
CA LEU A 73 33.70 3.18 9.17
C LEU A 73 34.01 4.29 8.17
N SER A 74 35.15 4.17 7.49
CA SER A 74 35.62 5.09 6.46
C SER A 74 35.43 4.49 5.08
N LEU A 75 34.65 5.14 4.22
CA LEU A 75 34.49 4.79 2.81
C LEU A 75 35.29 5.75 1.92
N PRO A 76 36.21 5.26 1.08
CA PRO A 76 36.92 6.08 0.11
C PRO A 76 35.96 6.45 -1.03
N CYS A 77 35.33 7.62 -0.94
CA CYS A 77 34.40 8.13 -1.95
C CYS A 77 34.39 9.66 -1.95
N ASP A 78 34.28 10.26 -3.13
CA ASP A 78 34.00 11.69 -3.25
C ASP A 78 32.63 11.99 -2.64
N LEU A 79 32.67 12.55 -1.44
CA LEU A 79 31.52 12.87 -0.60
C LEU A 79 30.64 13.94 -1.21
N ALA A 80 31.23 14.95 -1.87
CA ALA A 80 30.49 16.06 -2.44
C ALA A 80 29.65 15.56 -3.63
N ASP A 81 30.29 14.82 -4.53
CA ASP A 81 29.63 14.17 -5.67
C ASP A 81 28.59 13.13 -5.23
N ALA A 82 28.88 12.32 -4.20
CA ALA A 82 27.91 11.38 -3.63
C ALA A 82 26.70 12.06 -2.98
N TYR A 83 26.89 13.21 -2.33
CA TYR A 83 25.83 14.01 -1.71
C TYR A 83 24.99 14.73 -2.76
N GLU A 84 25.62 15.31 -3.79
CA GLU A 84 24.94 15.93 -4.92
C GLU A 84 24.09 14.92 -5.68
N ARG A 85 24.59 13.71 -5.92
CA ARG A 85 23.83 12.62 -6.55
C ARG A 85 22.85 11.90 -5.62
N ASP A 86 22.81 12.25 -4.33
CA ASP A 86 21.95 11.63 -3.32
C ASP A 86 22.06 10.09 -3.28
N VAL A 87 23.29 9.59 -3.34
CA VAL A 87 23.57 8.16 -3.50
C VAL A 87 23.03 7.37 -2.30
N PRO A 88 22.32 6.25 -2.51
CA PRO A 88 21.89 5.37 -1.44
C PRO A 88 23.06 4.63 -0.80
N LEU A 89 23.06 4.59 0.53
CA LEU A 89 24.05 3.97 1.36
C LEU A 89 23.44 2.72 2.01
N ARG A 90 24.05 1.57 1.76
CA ARG A 90 23.61 0.25 2.20
C ARG A 90 24.43 -0.19 3.41
N LEU A 91 23.74 -0.47 4.50
CA LEU A 91 24.32 -1.08 5.70
C LEU A 91 23.82 -2.52 5.80
N THR A 92 24.73 -3.46 6.01
CA THR A 92 24.43 -4.90 6.01
C THR A 92 25.00 -5.55 7.25
N LEU A 93 24.14 -6.18 8.06
CA LEU A 93 24.57 -7.08 9.12
C LEU A 93 24.87 -8.44 8.50
N ARG A 94 26.05 -8.97 8.77
CA ARG A 94 26.54 -10.25 8.23
C ARG A 94 27.08 -11.12 9.34
N SER A 95 27.01 -12.43 9.19
CA SER A 95 27.61 -13.40 10.10
C SER A 95 28.59 -14.29 9.36
N GLU A 96 29.77 -14.50 9.94
CA GLU A 96 30.77 -15.44 9.39
C GLU A 96 30.34 -16.90 9.60
N ASP A 97 29.48 -17.18 10.60
CA ASP A 97 28.94 -18.53 10.87
C ASP A 97 27.73 -18.95 10.02
N CYS A 98 27.41 -18.20 8.97
CA CYS A 98 26.22 -18.46 8.16
C CYS A 98 26.49 -19.53 7.10
N LEU A 99 25.71 -20.61 7.12
CA LEU A 99 25.75 -21.67 6.11
C LEU A 99 25.18 -21.21 4.75
N ALA A 100 24.43 -20.10 4.71
CA ALA A 100 23.90 -19.56 3.46
C ALA A 100 25.02 -18.83 2.67
N PRO A 101 25.09 -18.99 1.33
CA PRO A 101 26.19 -18.46 0.50
C PRO A 101 26.41 -16.95 0.62
N SER A 102 25.37 -16.19 1.03
CA SER A 102 25.43 -14.74 1.12
C SER A 102 25.97 -14.22 2.44
N GLY A 103 25.88 -14.98 3.55
CA GLY A 103 26.26 -14.54 4.89
C GLY A 103 25.53 -13.31 5.44
N VAL A 104 24.45 -12.86 4.79
CA VAL A 104 23.68 -11.66 5.17
C VAL A 104 22.58 -12.02 6.16
N LEU A 105 22.55 -11.34 7.31
CA LEU A 105 21.49 -11.46 8.30
C LEU A 105 20.37 -10.46 8.05
N ALA A 106 20.73 -9.20 7.79
CA ALA A 106 19.78 -8.11 7.58
C ALA A 106 20.47 -6.93 6.87
N HIS A 107 19.69 -6.03 6.28
CA HIS A 107 20.21 -4.83 5.65
C HIS A 107 19.27 -3.62 5.79
N ALA A 108 19.83 -2.43 5.69
CA ALA A 108 19.09 -1.18 5.60
C ALA A 108 19.70 -0.30 4.50
N VAL A 109 18.87 0.56 3.90
CA VAL A 109 19.30 1.54 2.91
C VAL A 109 18.83 2.92 3.35
N ILE A 110 19.75 3.88 3.36
CA ILE A 110 19.46 5.29 3.64
C ILE A 110 20.10 6.17 2.58
N LYS A 111 19.41 7.23 2.18
CA LYS A 111 19.98 8.24 1.28
C LYS A 111 20.97 9.11 2.03
N LEU A 112 22.09 9.45 1.40
CA LEU A 112 23.14 10.24 2.05
C LEU A 112 22.61 11.60 2.54
N ARG A 113 21.74 12.27 1.77
CA ARG A 113 21.15 13.56 2.20
C ARG A 113 20.28 13.44 3.44
N ASP A 114 19.59 12.31 3.64
CA ASP A 114 18.77 12.09 4.83
C ASP A 114 19.64 11.86 6.07
N LEU A 115 20.77 11.17 5.89
CA LEU A 115 21.72 10.90 6.96
C LEU A 115 22.41 12.20 7.42
N VAL A 116 22.82 13.06 6.48
CA VAL A 116 23.45 14.37 6.78
C VAL A 116 22.53 15.31 7.57
N ARG A 117 21.23 15.27 7.32
CA ARG A 117 20.26 16.15 7.99
C ARG A 117 20.00 15.81 9.46
N ARG A 118 20.57 14.72 9.99
CA ARG A 118 20.25 14.18 11.32
C ARG A 118 21.54 13.89 12.11
N PRO A 119 21.60 14.27 13.39
CA PRO A 119 22.81 14.06 14.20
C PRO A 119 23.06 12.56 14.47
N SER A 120 22.01 11.76 14.51
CA SER A 120 22.05 10.29 14.61
C SER A 120 20.77 9.71 14.00
N VAL A 121 20.86 8.55 13.37
CA VAL A 121 19.73 7.85 12.73
C VAL A 121 19.70 6.39 13.15
N THR A 122 18.54 5.96 13.65
CA THR A 122 18.24 4.54 13.88
C THR A 122 17.51 3.97 12.66
N LEU A 123 18.07 2.91 12.08
CA LEU A 123 17.60 2.25 10.87
C LEU A 123 16.94 0.92 11.22
N LEU A 124 15.76 0.68 10.64
CA LEU A 124 15.08 -0.60 10.70
C LEU A 124 15.75 -1.60 9.75
N MET A 125 16.25 -2.71 10.29
CA MET A 125 16.96 -3.71 9.50
C MET A 125 15.99 -4.71 8.87
N SER A 126 16.17 -4.99 7.58
CA SER A 126 15.26 -5.78 6.75
C SER A 126 15.92 -6.99 6.08
N ASP A 127 15.13 -8.03 5.81
CA ASP A 127 15.53 -9.19 5.02
C ASP A 127 15.54 -8.87 3.51
N ALA A 128 15.88 -9.85 2.67
CA ALA A 128 15.94 -9.68 1.21
C ALA A 128 14.59 -9.32 0.56
N ASP A 129 13.48 -9.68 1.22
CA ASP A 129 12.11 -9.41 0.78
C ASP A 129 11.58 -8.06 1.32
N GLY A 130 12.41 -7.34 2.09
CA GLY A 130 12.11 -6.04 2.66
C GLY A 130 11.33 -6.11 3.98
N ASN A 131 11.07 -7.29 4.55
CA ASN A 131 10.43 -7.38 5.87
C ASN A 131 11.42 -6.99 6.97
N ALA A 132 10.92 -6.40 8.04
CA ALA A 132 11.73 -6.18 9.23
C ALA A 132 12.21 -7.53 9.80
N VAL A 133 13.50 -7.59 10.14
CA VAL A 133 14.07 -8.75 10.82
C VAL A 133 13.75 -8.63 12.30
N ASN A 134 13.04 -9.60 12.87
CA ASN A 134 12.53 -9.54 14.24
C ASN A 134 13.18 -10.61 15.13
N CYS A 135 13.52 -10.25 16.37
CA CYS A 135 14.17 -11.13 17.35
C CYS A 135 13.68 -10.87 18.77
N GLY A 136 13.88 -11.84 19.67
CA GLY A 136 13.53 -11.75 21.09
C GLY A 136 12.13 -12.27 21.44
N ALA A 137 11.82 -12.20 22.74
CA ALA A 137 10.53 -12.54 23.32
C ALA A 137 10.12 -11.45 24.35
N PRO A 138 9.11 -10.61 24.08
CA PRO A 138 8.33 -10.57 22.84
C PRO A 138 9.20 -10.16 21.62
N PRO A 139 8.81 -10.56 20.40
CA PRO A 139 9.57 -10.22 19.20
C PRO A 139 9.54 -8.71 18.96
N ALA A 140 10.70 -8.16 18.62
CA ALA A 140 10.90 -6.75 18.26
C ALA A 140 11.88 -6.66 17.08
N PRO A 141 11.79 -5.60 16.25
CA PRO A 141 12.65 -5.46 15.09
C PRO A 141 14.11 -5.19 15.48
N CYS A 142 15.01 -5.65 14.62
CA CYS A 142 16.42 -5.33 14.66
C CYS A 142 16.63 -3.89 14.16
N GLU A 143 17.37 -3.10 14.93
CA GLU A 143 17.69 -1.72 14.61
C GLU A 143 19.19 -1.48 14.64
N LEU A 144 19.67 -0.59 13.78
CA LEU A 144 21.06 -0.16 13.70
C LEU A 144 21.14 1.35 13.82
N THR A 145 21.86 1.86 14.81
CA THR A 145 22.03 3.30 15.03
C THR A 145 23.37 3.77 14.50
N VAL A 146 23.33 4.81 13.65
CA VAL A 146 24.50 5.35 12.96
C VAL A 146 24.49 6.88 12.93
N SER A 147 25.67 7.50 12.90
CA SER A 147 25.82 8.94 12.67
C SER A 147 26.98 9.24 11.72
N ILE A 148 26.96 10.43 11.12
CA ILE A 148 28.13 10.94 10.38
C ILE A 148 29.11 11.55 11.39
N VAL A 149 30.40 11.31 11.18
CA VAL A 149 31.48 11.91 11.99
C VAL A 149 31.98 13.17 11.29
N SER A 150 31.79 14.35 11.90
CA SER A 150 32.32 15.62 11.41
C SER A 150 33.64 15.99 12.11
N ASP A 151 34.72 16.20 11.36
CA ASP A 151 36.03 16.64 11.90
C ASP A 151 36.06 18.15 12.19
N GLY A 152 35.36 18.59 13.24
CA GLY A 152 35.66 19.87 13.90
C GLY A 152 35.31 21.17 13.17
N ALA A 153 34.89 21.15 11.90
CA ALA A 153 34.22 22.28 11.25
C ALA A 153 33.21 21.71 10.26
N SER A 154 31.97 21.50 10.71
CA SER A 154 30.92 20.99 9.84
C SER A 154 30.45 22.12 8.90
N PRO A 155 30.64 22.04 7.57
CA PRO A 155 29.92 22.91 6.64
C PRO A 155 28.42 22.57 6.59
N TRP A 156 27.98 21.54 7.31
CA TRP A 156 26.60 21.09 7.34
C TRP A 156 25.78 21.92 8.34
N PRO A 157 24.55 22.34 7.97
CA PRO A 157 23.69 23.08 8.87
C PRO A 157 23.43 22.26 10.13
N THR A 158 23.82 22.80 11.28
CA THR A 158 23.55 22.20 12.59
C THR A 158 22.03 22.03 12.74
N PRO A 159 21.54 20.81 13.01
CA PRO A 159 20.13 20.58 13.27
C PRO A 159 19.68 21.43 14.46
N THR A 160 18.76 22.35 14.23
CA THR A 160 18.18 23.16 15.31
C THR A 160 17.31 22.24 16.16
N GLU A 161 17.67 22.04 17.43
CA GLU A 161 16.77 21.47 18.41
C GLU A 161 15.51 22.34 18.51
N ARG A 162 14.35 21.69 18.56
CA ARG A 162 13.06 22.37 18.53
C ARG A 162 12.41 22.33 19.90
N PRO A 163 11.67 23.39 20.27
CA PRO A 163 10.78 23.32 21.40
C PRO A 163 9.76 22.20 21.20
N LEU A 164 9.40 21.52 22.28
CA LEU A 164 8.34 20.53 22.32
C LEU A 164 7.00 21.21 22.01
N GLU A 165 6.52 21.08 20.77
CA GLU A 165 5.13 21.41 20.46
C GLU A 165 4.22 20.40 21.16
N LEU A 166 3.36 20.89 22.05
CA LEU A 166 2.27 20.09 22.64
C LEU A 166 1.15 20.01 21.60
N TYR A 167 0.87 18.78 21.14
CA TYR A 167 -0.24 18.51 20.22
C TYR A 167 -1.49 18.12 21.01
N PRO A 168 -2.70 18.59 20.62
CA PRO A 168 -3.93 18.24 21.33
C PRO A 168 -4.22 16.74 21.37
N ARG A 169 -3.88 16.05 20.28
CA ARG A 169 -4.02 14.59 20.11
C ARG A 169 -2.91 14.03 19.25
N HIS A 170 -2.61 12.76 19.44
CA HIS A 170 -1.75 11.95 18.58
C HIS A 170 -2.49 10.71 18.05
N VAL A 171 -2.70 10.67 16.74
CA VAL A 171 -3.28 9.52 16.03
C VAL A 171 -2.18 8.74 15.32
N MET A 172 -2.09 7.42 15.53
CA MET A 172 -1.21 6.55 14.78
C MET A 172 -2.04 5.75 13.75
N MET A 173 -1.72 5.94 12.47
CA MET A 173 -2.39 5.32 11.34
C MET A 173 -1.57 4.16 10.77
N MET A 174 -2.06 2.93 10.91
CA MET A 174 -1.43 1.71 10.42
C MET A 174 -2.01 1.33 9.06
N SER A 175 -1.20 1.38 8.00
CA SER A 175 -1.62 0.92 6.67
C SER A 175 -0.49 0.22 5.93
N ARG A 176 -0.83 -0.83 5.17
CA ARG A 176 0.06 -1.53 4.26
C ARG A 176 -0.69 -1.91 2.99
N GLY A 177 -0.05 -1.70 1.85
CA GLY A 177 -0.66 -2.00 0.56
C GLY A 177 -0.14 -1.18 -0.61
N THR A 178 -1.00 -1.06 -1.61
CA THR A 178 -0.79 -0.25 -2.81
C THR A 178 -1.12 1.22 -2.55
N ARG A 179 -1.05 2.07 -3.59
CA ARG A 179 -1.41 3.49 -3.46
C ARG A 179 -2.84 3.67 -2.94
N GLY A 180 -3.76 2.79 -3.32
CA GLY A 180 -5.16 2.83 -2.87
C GLY A 180 -5.33 2.63 -1.36
N ASP A 181 -4.41 1.91 -0.72
CA ASP A 181 -4.43 1.63 0.71
C ASP A 181 -3.79 2.75 1.56
N VAL A 182 -2.88 3.53 0.98
CA VAL A 182 -2.10 4.56 1.68
C VAL A 182 -2.64 5.97 1.44
N GLN A 183 -3.07 6.27 0.21
CA GLN A 183 -3.53 7.60 -0.18
C GLN A 183 -4.70 8.14 0.68
N PRO A 184 -5.74 7.34 1.00
CA PRO A 184 -6.81 7.76 1.91
C PRO A 184 -6.33 8.17 3.29
N PHE A 185 -5.34 7.46 3.85
CA PHE A 185 -4.76 7.80 5.16
C PHE A 185 -3.94 9.09 5.11
N VAL A 186 -3.26 9.37 3.99
CA VAL A 186 -2.56 10.66 3.81
C VAL A 186 -3.56 11.82 3.74
N ALA A 187 -4.67 11.66 3.01
CA ALA A 187 -5.72 12.67 2.94
C ALA A 187 -6.32 12.93 4.33
N LEU A 188 -6.63 11.86 5.07
CA LEU A 188 -7.16 11.95 6.43
C LEU A 188 -6.15 12.61 7.40
N ALA A 189 -4.87 12.27 7.30
CA ALA A 189 -3.80 12.83 8.13
C ALA A 189 -3.64 14.34 7.91
N ILE A 190 -3.68 14.80 6.65
CA ILE A 190 -3.65 16.22 6.30
C ILE A 190 -4.87 16.92 6.92
N GLY A 191 -6.07 16.35 6.76
CA GLY A 191 -7.30 16.90 7.33
C GLY A 191 -7.23 17.06 8.84
N MET A 192 -6.85 16.00 9.58
CA MET A 192 -6.72 16.06 11.05
C MET A 192 -5.68 17.09 11.51
N ALA A 193 -4.54 17.16 10.81
CA ALA A 193 -3.47 18.09 11.14
C ALA A 193 -3.86 19.55 10.90
N GLU A 194 -4.59 19.85 9.83
CA GLU A 194 -4.99 21.22 9.47
C GLU A 194 -6.26 21.68 10.20
N MET A 195 -7.26 20.81 10.35
CA MET A 195 -8.54 21.16 10.98
C MET A 195 -8.47 21.21 12.51
N HIS A 196 -7.72 20.31 13.15
CA HIS A 196 -7.68 20.19 14.61
C HIS A 196 -6.28 20.33 15.22
N GLY A 197 -5.25 20.56 14.41
CA GLY A 197 -3.87 20.67 14.91
C GLY A 197 -3.30 19.36 15.48
N TRP A 198 -3.94 18.22 15.20
CA TRP A 198 -3.53 16.93 15.72
C TRP A 198 -2.20 16.48 15.11
N MET A 199 -1.44 15.72 15.89
CA MET A 199 -0.30 14.98 15.38
C MET A 199 -0.78 13.65 14.81
N VAL A 200 -0.33 13.32 13.59
CA VAL A 200 -0.66 12.07 12.92
C VAL A 200 0.62 11.37 12.50
N THR A 201 0.82 10.15 13.00
CA THR A 201 1.94 9.29 12.61
C THR A 201 1.44 8.19 11.69
N ILE A 202 1.82 8.24 10.41
CA ILE A 202 1.52 7.20 9.43
C ILE A 202 2.61 6.13 9.50
N VAL A 203 2.21 4.89 9.74
CA VAL A 203 3.09 3.72 9.78
C VAL A 203 2.78 2.80 8.61
N THR A 204 3.68 2.80 7.62
CA THR A 204 3.52 2.09 6.35
C THR A 204 4.88 1.75 5.71
N GLU A 205 4.90 1.16 4.51
CA GLU A 205 6.14 0.70 3.88
C GLU A 205 7.09 1.85 3.51
N LEU A 206 8.41 1.61 3.62
CA LEU A 206 9.46 2.64 3.44
C LEU A 206 9.41 3.35 2.08
N ARG A 207 9.00 2.63 1.03
CA ARG A 207 8.74 3.15 -0.32
C ARG A 207 7.83 4.39 -0.35
N TRP A 208 6.86 4.49 0.56
CA TRP A 208 5.90 5.59 0.59
C TRP A 208 6.45 6.86 1.23
N ARG A 209 7.60 6.79 1.91
CA ARG A 209 8.17 7.88 2.70
C ARG A 209 8.31 9.18 1.90
N GLU A 210 8.96 9.12 0.73
CA GLU A 210 9.17 10.33 -0.08
C GLU A 210 7.87 10.88 -0.64
N TRP A 211 6.95 9.99 -1.02
CA TRP A 211 5.64 10.40 -1.53
C TRP A 211 4.78 11.07 -0.45
N ILE A 212 4.71 10.48 0.75
CA ILE A 212 4.02 11.06 1.91
C ILE A 212 4.63 12.42 2.24
N LYS A 213 5.96 12.50 2.38
CA LYS A 213 6.69 13.74 2.67
C LYS A 213 6.41 14.84 1.65
N ALA A 214 6.33 14.49 0.36
CA ALA A 214 5.98 15.43 -0.70
C ALA A 214 4.52 15.92 -0.55
N LYS A 215 3.58 15.01 -0.30
CA LYS A 215 2.15 15.33 -0.18
C LYS A 215 1.77 16.08 1.10
N THR A 216 2.57 15.96 2.16
CA THR A 216 2.34 16.67 3.43
C THR A 216 3.31 17.84 3.62
N SER A 217 3.98 18.29 2.55
CA SER A 217 4.98 19.37 2.63
C SER A 217 4.39 20.74 2.99
N SER A 218 3.12 20.96 2.66
CA SER A 218 2.37 22.18 2.99
C SER A 218 1.75 22.17 4.39
N VAL A 219 1.65 21.00 5.02
CA VAL A 219 1.11 20.87 6.37
C VAL A 219 2.09 21.47 7.37
N SER A 220 1.56 22.11 8.41
CA SER A 220 2.37 22.68 9.50
C SER A 220 3.41 21.66 9.99
N ARG A 221 4.69 22.08 9.93
CA ARG A 221 5.84 21.16 10.02
C ARG A 221 5.89 20.45 11.38
N GLY A 222 5.76 19.14 11.37
CA GLY A 222 5.84 18.28 12.57
C GLY A 222 4.55 17.54 12.89
N ARG A 223 3.42 17.99 12.32
CA ARG A 223 2.10 17.39 12.54
C ARG A 223 1.90 16.06 11.83
N VAL A 224 2.43 15.88 10.62
CA VAL A 224 2.41 14.56 9.94
C VAL A 224 3.78 13.91 9.99
N ARG A 225 3.85 12.72 10.58
CA ARG A 225 5.06 11.93 10.78
C ARG A 225 4.96 10.61 10.03
N PHE A 226 6.12 10.06 9.68
CA PHE A 226 6.24 8.77 9.00
C PHE A 226 7.12 7.84 9.83
N LEU A 227 6.65 6.60 10.03
CA LEU A 227 7.45 5.50 10.55
C LEU A 227 7.35 4.27 9.63
N PRO A 228 8.43 3.49 9.45
CA PRO A 228 8.38 2.31 8.60
C PRO A 228 7.68 1.13 9.30
N SER A 229 6.81 0.42 8.56
CA SER A 229 6.21 -0.85 8.99
C SER A 229 7.05 -2.09 8.67
N GLY A 230 8.07 -1.92 7.82
CA GLY A 230 8.69 -3.04 7.09
C GLY A 230 7.77 -3.61 6.00
N GLY A 231 8.35 -4.45 5.15
CA GLY A 231 7.71 -5.06 3.98
C GLY A 231 7.68 -4.17 2.74
N ASP A 232 7.37 -4.76 1.58
CA ASP A 232 7.12 -4.06 0.31
C ASP A 232 6.01 -4.76 -0.48
N THR A 233 4.78 -4.28 -0.29
CA THR A 233 3.59 -4.94 -0.81
C THR A 233 3.47 -4.83 -2.33
N GLU A 234 3.78 -3.69 -2.93
CA GLU A 234 3.67 -3.56 -4.40
C GLU A 234 4.75 -4.39 -5.11
N LYS A 235 5.97 -4.47 -4.56
CA LYS A 235 7.02 -5.33 -5.14
C LYS A 235 6.58 -6.80 -5.15
N ARG A 236 6.01 -7.28 -4.04
CA ARG A 236 5.43 -8.63 -3.96
C ARG A 236 4.28 -8.81 -4.91
N MET A 237 3.33 -7.87 -4.90
CA MET A 237 2.17 -7.90 -5.79
C MET A 237 2.62 -7.94 -7.24
N ASN A 238 3.59 -7.14 -7.67
CA ASN A 238 4.10 -7.12 -9.04
C ASN A 238 4.75 -8.46 -9.45
N ILE A 239 5.59 -9.04 -8.58
CA ILE A 239 6.20 -10.36 -8.82
C ILE A 239 5.10 -11.41 -8.97
N TRP A 240 4.19 -11.43 -8.02
CA TRP A 240 3.12 -12.42 -7.94
C TRP A 240 2.10 -12.28 -9.09
N ILE A 241 1.73 -11.04 -9.42
CA ILE A 241 0.91 -10.66 -10.56
C ILE A 241 1.53 -11.15 -11.87
N ALA A 242 2.82 -10.85 -12.07
CA ALA A 242 3.52 -11.18 -13.29
C ALA A 242 3.59 -12.71 -13.49
N GLN A 243 3.63 -13.47 -12.40
CA GLN A 243 3.72 -14.93 -12.41
C GLN A 243 2.36 -15.62 -12.55
N ASN A 244 1.27 -15.08 -11.97
CA ASN A 244 0.06 -15.89 -11.72
C ASN A 244 -1.27 -15.27 -12.23
N VAL A 245 -1.37 -13.95 -12.37
CA VAL A 245 -2.68 -13.27 -12.56
C VAL A 245 -3.24 -13.39 -13.97
N MET A 246 -2.41 -13.39 -15.01
CA MET A 246 -2.91 -13.44 -16.39
C MET A 246 -3.65 -14.73 -16.76
N PHE A 247 -3.38 -15.83 -16.04
CA PHE A 247 -3.98 -17.13 -16.31
C PHE A 247 -5.09 -17.50 -15.31
N GLN A 248 -5.05 -17.02 -14.06
CA GLN A 248 -5.91 -17.53 -12.99
C GLN A 248 -6.87 -16.51 -12.36
N ALA A 249 -6.82 -15.23 -12.74
CA ALA A 249 -7.65 -14.19 -12.10
C ALA A 249 -9.17 -14.37 -12.28
N LYS A 250 -9.61 -15.19 -13.24
CA LYS A 250 -11.02 -15.59 -13.37
C LYS A 250 -11.48 -16.57 -12.27
N SER A 251 -10.61 -17.44 -11.76
CA SER A 251 -11.00 -18.50 -10.83
C SER A 251 -11.27 -17.97 -9.41
N GLU A 252 -12.45 -18.28 -8.88
CA GLU A 252 -12.85 -17.95 -7.51
C GLU A 252 -11.95 -18.67 -6.49
N LEU A 253 -11.59 -19.93 -6.74
CA LEU A 253 -10.67 -20.69 -5.88
C LEU A 253 -9.31 -20.00 -5.76
N ALA A 254 -8.76 -19.56 -6.90
CA ALA A 254 -7.47 -18.88 -6.90
C ALA A 254 -7.54 -17.57 -6.07
N GLN A 255 -8.58 -16.76 -6.28
CA GLN A 255 -8.81 -15.54 -5.49
C GLN A 255 -9.01 -15.83 -4.00
N TRP A 256 -9.67 -16.92 -3.67
CA TRP A 256 -9.91 -17.35 -2.30
C TRP A 256 -8.62 -17.71 -1.58
N VAL A 257 -7.75 -18.49 -2.23
CA VAL A 257 -6.41 -18.78 -1.71
C VAL A 257 -5.61 -17.48 -1.51
N MET A 258 -5.62 -16.60 -2.52
CA MET A 258 -4.92 -15.31 -2.46
C MET A 258 -5.40 -14.45 -1.29
N LEU A 259 -6.71 -14.29 -1.13
CA LEU A 259 -7.30 -13.49 -0.05
C LEU A 259 -7.08 -14.12 1.34
N GLY A 260 -7.02 -15.46 1.41
CA GLY A 260 -6.71 -16.18 2.64
C GLY A 260 -5.25 -15.99 3.08
N MET A 261 -4.32 -15.94 2.13
CA MET A 261 -2.89 -15.78 2.38
C MET A 261 -2.46 -14.32 2.55
N SER A 262 -3.18 -13.36 1.97
CA SER A 262 -2.76 -11.95 1.96
C SER A 262 -2.59 -11.36 3.37
N GLU A 263 -3.44 -11.73 4.34
CA GLU A 263 -3.29 -11.26 5.73
C GLU A 263 -1.98 -11.76 6.37
N ALA A 264 -1.57 -13.00 6.04
CA ALA A 264 -0.34 -13.59 6.57
C ALA A 264 0.92 -12.88 6.07
N ASP A 265 0.89 -12.29 4.86
CA ASP A 265 1.98 -11.47 4.33
C ASP A 265 2.26 -10.22 5.20
N PHE A 266 1.26 -9.75 5.95
CA PHE A 266 1.38 -8.57 6.82
C PHE A 266 1.77 -8.92 8.25
N PHE A 267 1.62 -10.17 8.67
CA PHE A 267 1.94 -10.60 10.04
C PHE A 267 3.41 -10.41 10.42
N GLY A 268 4.33 -10.47 9.45
CA GLY A 268 5.74 -10.15 9.67
C GLY A 268 5.99 -8.70 10.13
N SER A 269 5.05 -7.78 9.89
CA SER A 269 5.12 -6.38 10.35
C SER A 269 4.55 -6.15 11.74
N ILE A 270 3.86 -7.14 12.35
CA ILE A 270 3.27 -6.96 13.69
C ILE A 270 4.32 -6.51 14.71
N PRO A 271 5.51 -7.14 14.81
CA PRO A 271 6.53 -6.69 15.76
C PRO A 271 6.99 -5.26 15.53
N THR A 272 7.09 -4.84 14.26
CA THR A 272 7.41 -3.45 13.92
C THR A 272 6.32 -2.51 14.41
N PHE A 273 5.03 -2.81 14.18
CA PHE A 273 3.94 -1.96 14.64
C PHE A 273 3.91 -1.82 16.17
N VAL A 274 4.07 -2.93 16.89
CA VAL A 274 4.14 -2.92 18.36
C VAL A 274 5.34 -2.10 18.84
N HIS A 275 6.49 -2.22 18.18
CA HIS A 275 7.70 -1.47 18.52
C HIS A 275 7.57 0.03 18.24
N GLN A 276 7.05 0.41 17.07
CA GLN A 276 6.84 1.82 16.73
C GLN A 276 5.83 2.48 17.67
N LEU A 277 4.73 1.78 18.02
CA LEU A 277 3.77 2.28 19.00
C LEU A 277 4.44 2.46 20.37
N GLY A 278 5.25 1.50 20.82
CA GLY A 278 6.02 1.63 22.08
C GLY A 278 6.89 2.88 22.12
N LYS A 279 7.66 3.14 21.05
CA LYS A 279 8.45 4.37 20.92
C LYS A 279 7.60 5.65 20.99
N CYS A 280 6.41 5.63 20.41
CA CYS A 280 5.49 6.75 20.50
C CYS A 280 4.91 6.92 21.91
N GLN A 281 4.63 5.83 22.63
CA GLN A 281 4.12 5.85 24.00
C GLN A 281 5.16 6.41 24.99
N GLU A 282 6.46 6.22 24.73
CA GLU A 282 7.56 6.78 25.52
C GLU A 282 7.85 8.27 25.18
N SER A 283 7.20 8.82 24.15
CA SER A 283 7.43 10.20 23.72
C SER A 283 6.61 11.20 24.54
N ALA A 284 6.95 12.49 24.43
CA ALA A 284 6.22 13.58 25.11
C ALA A 284 4.74 13.70 24.70
N CYS A 285 4.32 13.06 23.60
CA CYS A 285 2.95 13.05 23.12
C CYS A 285 2.57 11.60 22.76
N PRO A 286 2.11 10.79 23.74
CA PRO A 286 1.73 9.39 23.53
C PRO A 286 0.53 9.28 22.59
N VAL A 287 0.36 8.10 21.96
CA VAL A 287 -0.73 7.88 21.00
C VAL A 287 -2.07 7.75 21.73
N ASP A 288 -3.03 8.61 21.38
CA ASP A 288 -4.40 8.62 21.90
C ASP A 288 -5.34 7.68 21.13
N LEU A 289 -5.06 7.45 19.84
CA LEU A 289 -5.92 6.68 18.94
C LEU A 289 -5.11 5.90 17.91
N LEU A 290 -5.44 4.62 17.76
CA LEU A 290 -5.03 3.81 16.63
C LEU A 290 -6.10 3.84 15.54
N MET A 291 -5.66 4.08 14.31
CA MET A 291 -6.46 3.84 13.12
C MET A 291 -5.77 2.83 12.23
N CYS A 292 -6.54 1.98 11.54
CA CYS A 292 -5.93 0.95 10.71
C CYS A 292 -6.70 0.63 9.42
N GLY A 293 -5.98 0.30 8.36
CA GLY A 293 -6.55 -0.32 7.16
C GLY A 293 -6.97 -1.77 7.43
N PHE A 294 -7.80 -2.32 6.55
CA PHE A 294 -8.32 -3.69 6.72
C PHE A 294 -7.20 -4.76 6.69
N THR A 295 -6.12 -4.53 5.93
CA THR A 295 -4.98 -5.45 5.78
C THR A 295 -4.19 -5.67 7.07
N VAL A 296 -4.23 -4.70 8.00
CA VAL A 296 -3.48 -4.72 9.25
C VAL A 296 -4.38 -4.62 10.48
N CYS A 297 -5.70 -4.86 10.32
CA CYS A 297 -6.68 -4.73 11.39
C CYS A 297 -6.39 -5.70 12.56
N GLY A 298 -5.94 -6.93 12.26
CA GLY A 298 -5.49 -7.87 13.30
C GLY A 298 -4.26 -7.39 14.07
N ALA A 299 -3.32 -6.75 13.40
CA ALA A 299 -2.13 -6.14 14.02
C ALA A 299 -2.51 -4.97 14.94
N ALA A 300 -3.42 -4.10 14.47
CA ALA A 300 -3.91 -2.96 15.24
C ALA A 300 -4.74 -3.40 16.46
N MET A 301 -5.55 -4.45 16.32
CA MET A 301 -6.27 -5.08 17.44
C MET A 301 -5.31 -5.58 18.52
N LEU A 302 -4.20 -6.21 18.12
CA LEU A 302 -3.14 -6.64 19.04
C LEU A 302 -2.49 -5.43 19.73
N CYS A 303 -2.09 -4.40 18.96
CA CYS A 303 -1.46 -3.19 19.49
C CYS A 303 -2.36 -2.43 20.47
N SER A 304 -3.65 -2.32 20.14
CA SER A 304 -4.69 -1.71 20.97
C SER A 304 -4.79 -2.38 22.34
N GLU A 305 -4.83 -3.71 22.37
CA GLU A 305 -4.91 -4.48 23.61
C GLU A 305 -3.60 -4.45 24.41
N TYR A 306 -2.45 -4.52 23.72
CA TYR A 306 -1.14 -4.58 24.38
C TYR A 306 -0.77 -3.27 25.08
N TYR A 307 -1.02 -2.12 24.45
CA TYR A 307 -0.69 -0.80 25.02
C TYR A 307 -1.91 -0.08 25.63
N GLY A 308 -3.12 -0.65 25.51
CA GLY A 308 -4.33 -0.01 26.03
C GLY A 308 -4.72 1.26 25.28
N VAL A 309 -4.56 1.28 23.95
CA VAL A 309 -4.92 2.43 23.10
C VAL A 309 -6.22 2.15 22.35
N PRO A 310 -7.19 3.09 22.30
CA PRO A 310 -8.41 2.97 21.50
C PRO A 310 -8.15 2.69 20.02
N LEU A 311 -9.10 2.02 19.34
CA LEU A 311 -8.97 1.59 17.96
C LEU A 311 -10.21 1.96 17.12
N ILE A 312 -9.98 2.56 15.96
CA ILE A 312 -10.98 2.74 14.89
C ILE A 312 -10.43 2.14 13.59
N PRO A 313 -10.91 0.97 13.13
CA PRO A 313 -10.62 0.50 11.79
C PRO A 313 -11.23 1.43 10.74
N PHE A 314 -10.41 1.85 9.77
CA PHE A 314 -10.80 2.64 8.60
C PHE A 314 -10.78 1.75 7.37
N VAL A 315 -11.96 1.25 6.99
CA VAL A 315 -12.09 0.09 6.07
C VAL A 315 -12.47 0.54 4.67
N LEU A 316 -11.51 0.47 3.75
CA LEU A 316 -11.66 0.82 2.33
C LEU A 316 -12.27 -0.31 1.48
N GLN A 317 -12.29 -1.54 1.98
CA GLN A 317 -12.86 -2.69 1.30
C GLN A 317 -13.93 -3.33 2.20
N PRO A 318 -15.22 -3.00 2.03
CA PRO A 318 -16.27 -3.46 2.93
C PRO A 318 -16.48 -4.98 2.79
N SER A 319 -16.30 -5.54 1.59
CA SER A 319 -16.34 -7.00 1.34
C SER A 319 -15.26 -7.79 2.07
N SER A 320 -14.30 -7.14 2.74
CA SER A 320 -13.32 -7.83 3.62
C SER A 320 -13.91 -8.16 5.00
N ILE A 321 -15.02 -7.51 5.38
CA ILE A 321 -15.70 -7.71 6.66
C ILE A 321 -16.66 -8.91 6.53
N PRO A 322 -16.47 -9.98 7.33
CA PRO A 322 -17.35 -11.15 7.30
C PRO A 322 -18.80 -10.83 7.67
N SER A 323 -19.72 -11.39 6.90
CA SER A 323 -21.17 -11.38 7.18
C SER A 323 -21.74 -12.80 7.11
N LYS A 324 -22.86 -13.02 7.81
CA LYS A 324 -23.73 -14.19 7.63
C LYS A 324 -24.69 -14.07 6.45
N ASP A 325 -24.86 -12.88 5.87
CA ASP A 325 -25.69 -12.68 4.67
C ASP A 325 -25.04 -13.39 3.46
N LYS A 326 -25.81 -14.29 2.84
CA LYS A 326 -25.36 -15.07 1.67
C LYS A 326 -25.14 -14.22 0.42
N ARG A 327 -25.70 -13.01 0.37
CA ARG A 327 -25.48 -12.03 -0.71
C ARG A 327 -24.24 -11.18 -0.49
N TRP A 328 -23.66 -11.19 0.71
CA TRP A 328 -22.43 -10.50 1.04
C TRP A 328 -21.24 -11.45 0.86
N LEU A 329 -20.65 -11.41 -0.33
CA LEU A 329 -19.57 -12.33 -0.70
C LEU A 329 -18.20 -11.73 -0.42
N ALA A 330 -17.26 -12.57 0.01
CA ALA A 330 -15.86 -12.20 0.12
C ALA A 330 -15.23 -11.97 -1.26
N ILE A 331 -15.70 -12.75 -2.25
CA ILE A 331 -15.27 -12.69 -3.65
C ILE A 331 -16.51 -12.79 -4.53
N GLU A 332 -16.78 -11.75 -5.33
CA GLU A 332 -17.88 -11.78 -6.29
C GLU A 332 -17.55 -12.67 -7.51
N PRO A 333 -18.49 -13.45 -8.05
CA PRO A 333 -18.24 -14.27 -9.24
C PRO A 333 -18.35 -13.44 -10.55
N ILE A 334 -17.44 -13.61 -11.51
CA ILE A 334 -17.50 -12.89 -12.81
C ILE A 334 -18.44 -13.61 -13.77
N GLU A 335 -18.19 -14.89 -14.00
CA GLU A 335 -18.98 -15.86 -14.75
C GLU A 335 -18.96 -17.05 -13.82
N SER A 336 -20.07 -17.53 -13.24
CA SER A 336 -19.96 -18.73 -12.40
C SER A 336 -19.60 -19.90 -13.31
N THR A 337 -18.31 -20.14 -13.51
CA THR A 337 -17.81 -20.99 -14.60
C THR A 337 -18.19 -22.45 -14.37
N THR A 338 -18.48 -22.81 -13.11
CA THR A 338 -18.94 -24.14 -12.72
C THR A 338 -19.69 -24.10 -11.38
N CYS A 339 -20.50 -25.13 -11.09
CA CYS A 339 -21.12 -25.30 -9.76
C CYS A 339 -20.10 -25.55 -8.64
N CYS A 340 -18.90 -26.06 -8.99
CA CYS A 340 -17.86 -26.42 -8.03
C CYS A 340 -17.01 -25.24 -7.52
N GLU A 341 -17.06 -24.07 -8.17
CA GLU A 341 -16.33 -22.86 -7.71
C GLU A 341 -17.12 -21.98 -6.74
N ARG A 342 -18.46 -22.10 -6.72
CA ARG A 342 -19.35 -21.32 -5.84
C ARG A 342 -19.05 -21.41 -4.33
N PRO A 343 -18.56 -22.54 -3.77
CA PRO A 343 -18.24 -22.60 -2.34
C PRO A 343 -17.16 -21.58 -1.91
N PHE A 344 -16.26 -21.16 -2.81
CA PHE A 344 -15.09 -20.33 -2.49
C PHE A 344 -15.38 -18.82 -2.44
N THR A 345 -16.62 -18.39 -2.65
CA THR A 345 -17.01 -16.97 -2.61
C THR A 345 -17.43 -16.49 -1.22
N SER A 346 -17.80 -17.42 -0.33
CA SER A 346 -18.36 -17.10 0.99
C SER A 346 -17.30 -16.77 2.04
N HIS A 347 -17.68 -15.93 3.01
CA HIS A 347 -16.83 -15.67 4.18
C HIS A 347 -16.58 -16.90 5.05
N THR A 348 -17.55 -17.83 5.13
CA THR A 348 -17.42 -19.07 5.87
C THR A 348 -16.30 -19.95 5.28
N ALA A 349 -16.26 -20.10 3.96
CA ALA A 349 -15.18 -20.83 3.30
C ALA A 349 -13.83 -20.16 3.58
N LEU A 350 -13.74 -18.82 3.45
CA LEU A 350 -12.50 -18.09 3.72
C LEU A 350 -11.99 -18.25 5.16
N GLN A 351 -12.89 -18.31 6.13
CA GLN A 351 -12.51 -18.60 7.53
C GLN A 351 -11.91 -19.99 7.69
N GLY A 352 -12.46 -21.00 7.00
CA GLY A 352 -11.91 -22.35 7.00
C GLY A 352 -10.46 -22.40 6.53
N LEU A 353 -10.11 -21.70 5.43
CA LEU A 353 -8.73 -21.62 4.97
C LEU A 353 -7.80 -20.97 5.99
N LYS A 354 -8.21 -19.85 6.57
CA LYS A 354 -7.41 -19.11 7.56
C LYS A 354 -7.17 -19.92 8.84
N ALA A 355 -8.05 -20.87 9.16
CA ALA A 355 -7.87 -21.76 10.30
C ALA A 355 -6.81 -22.85 10.04
N VAL A 356 -6.69 -23.33 8.80
CA VAL A 356 -5.81 -24.46 8.42
C VAL A 356 -4.35 -24.04 8.23
N THR A 357 -4.06 -22.76 7.94
CA THR A 357 -2.70 -22.32 7.61
C THR A 357 -1.76 -22.10 8.80
N GLU A 358 -2.23 -22.28 10.05
CA GLU A 358 -1.54 -22.26 11.36
C GLU A 358 -0.48 -21.17 11.67
N ILE A 359 -0.09 -20.30 10.74
CA ILE A 359 0.58 -19.02 10.98
C ILE A 359 -0.51 -17.96 11.13
N GLY A 360 -1.29 -18.09 12.21
CA GLY A 360 -2.44 -17.23 12.48
C GLY A 360 -2.12 -16.15 13.52
N LEU A 361 -2.79 -15.00 13.40
CA LEU A 361 -2.83 -13.95 14.42
C LEU A 361 -2.93 -14.49 15.88
N PRO A 362 -3.71 -15.56 16.19
CA PRO A 362 -3.71 -16.14 17.53
C PRO A 362 -2.34 -16.59 18.06
N ALA A 363 -1.49 -17.18 17.22
CA ALA A 363 -0.15 -17.62 17.61
C ALA A 363 0.77 -16.42 17.90
N ILE A 364 0.65 -15.36 17.11
CA ILE A 364 1.42 -14.13 17.30
C ILE A 364 0.99 -13.43 18.58
N ARG A 365 -0.32 -13.33 18.85
CA ARG A 365 -0.86 -12.77 20.10
C ARG A 365 -0.28 -13.48 21.34
N ARG A 366 -0.15 -14.81 21.31
CA ARG A 366 0.49 -15.56 22.40
C ARG A 366 1.95 -15.17 22.66
N LYS A 367 2.70 -14.78 21.62
CA LYS A 367 4.10 -14.29 21.78
C LYS A 367 4.19 -12.96 22.55
N TYR A 368 3.09 -12.21 22.62
CA TYR A 368 2.97 -10.98 23.42
C TYR A 368 2.22 -11.21 24.75
N GLY A 369 2.02 -12.47 25.16
CA GLY A 369 1.26 -12.82 26.37
C GLY A 369 -0.25 -12.60 26.24
N LEU A 370 -0.76 -12.34 25.03
CA LEU A 370 -2.18 -12.10 24.77
C LEU A 370 -2.91 -13.39 24.37
N ARG A 371 -4.18 -13.47 24.75
CA ARG A 371 -5.04 -14.62 24.38
C ARG A 371 -5.22 -14.68 22.87
N GLY A 372 -5.20 -15.88 22.30
CA GLY A 372 -5.53 -16.08 20.88
C GLY A 372 -6.94 -15.59 20.55
N ALA A 373 -7.08 -14.80 19.48
CA ALA A 373 -8.36 -14.24 19.04
C ALA A 373 -8.36 -13.98 17.53
N SER A 374 -9.53 -14.06 16.91
CA SER A 374 -9.76 -13.70 15.51
C SER A 374 -10.27 -12.27 15.40
N THR A 375 -9.81 -11.51 14.41
CA THR A 375 -10.07 -10.07 14.25
C THR A 375 -11.56 -9.73 14.26
N TRP A 376 -12.30 -10.02 13.19
CA TRP A 376 -13.67 -9.55 13.02
C TRP A 376 -14.68 -10.08 14.06
N PRO A 377 -14.65 -11.37 14.46
CA PRO A 377 -15.53 -11.85 15.53
C PRO A 377 -15.31 -11.08 16.85
N THR A 378 -14.06 -10.74 17.16
CA THR A 378 -13.71 -9.97 18.37
C THR A 378 -14.20 -8.53 18.26
N LEU A 379 -13.92 -7.84 17.15
CA LEU A 379 -14.34 -6.45 16.95
C LEU A 379 -15.86 -6.30 16.98
N LYS A 380 -16.60 -7.22 16.33
CA LYS A 380 -18.07 -7.25 16.41
C LYS A 380 -18.57 -7.52 17.83
N LYS A 381 -17.98 -8.51 18.53
CA LYS A 381 -18.37 -8.85 19.91
C LYS A 381 -18.16 -7.69 20.89
N LEU A 382 -17.05 -6.97 20.74
CA LEU A 382 -16.70 -5.84 21.60
C LEU A 382 -17.35 -4.52 21.15
N ASN A 383 -18.15 -4.54 20.09
CA ASN A 383 -18.75 -3.35 19.50
C ASN A 383 -17.69 -2.24 19.31
N VAL A 384 -16.58 -2.58 18.66
CA VAL A 384 -15.53 -1.61 18.28
C VAL A 384 -16.03 -0.78 17.11
N PRO A 385 -15.97 0.57 17.16
CA PRO A 385 -16.44 1.41 16.07
C PRO A 385 -15.60 1.18 14.81
N VAL A 386 -16.25 1.06 13.67
CA VAL A 386 -15.60 0.92 12.36
C VAL A 386 -16.06 2.09 11.50
N LEU A 387 -15.10 2.80 10.89
CA LEU A 387 -15.38 3.87 9.95
C LEU A 387 -15.13 3.37 8.52
N MET A 388 -16.13 3.56 7.67
CA MET A 388 -16.11 3.16 6.27
C MET A 388 -16.37 4.40 5.41
N PRO A 389 -15.40 4.86 4.59
CA PRO A 389 -15.54 6.07 3.78
C PRO A 389 -16.37 5.81 2.53
N PHE A 390 -17.64 5.46 2.74
CA PHE A 390 -18.65 5.30 1.71
C PHE A 390 -19.85 6.13 2.11
N ARG A 391 -20.49 6.75 1.12
CA ARG A 391 -21.75 7.44 1.33
C ARG A 391 -22.88 6.42 1.58
N GLU A 392 -23.82 6.80 2.42
CA GLU A 392 -25.05 6.02 2.62
C GLU A 392 -25.82 5.84 1.31
N GLY A 393 -26.53 4.71 1.21
CA GLY A 393 -27.40 4.44 0.07
C GLY A 393 -26.69 3.94 -1.20
N ILE A 394 -25.37 3.73 -1.20
CA ILE A 394 -24.61 3.19 -2.37
C ILE A 394 -24.69 1.66 -2.48
N PHE A 395 -24.63 0.96 -1.35
CA PHE A 395 -24.94 -0.45 -1.24
C PHE A 395 -25.61 -0.69 0.11
N THR A 396 -26.33 -1.80 0.24
CA THR A 396 -26.98 -2.15 1.50
C THR A 396 -25.99 -2.87 2.40
N LEU A 397 -25.75 -2.36 3.60
CA LEU A 397 -24.96 -3.06 4.60
C LEU A 397 -25.72 -4.30 5.11
N PRO A 398 -25.03 -5.41 5.40
CA PRO A 398 -25.66 -6.58 5.98
C PRO A 398 -26.31 -6.28 7.34
N ALA A 399 -27.47 -6.88 7.62
CA ALA A 399 -28.19 -6.69 8.88
C ALA A 399 -27.42 -7.21 10.12
N ASP A 400 -26.40 -8.05 9.94
CA ASP A 400 -25.53 -8.56 11.02
C ASP A 400 -24.29 -7.68 11.27
N PHE A 401 -24.21 -6.50 10.65
CA PHE A 401 -23.21 -5.51 10.99
C PHE A 401 -23.66 -4.71 12.22
N PRO A 402 -22.79 -4.51 13.22
CA PRO A 402 -23.12 -3.70 14.39
C PRO A 402 -23.49 -2.25 14.03
N SER A 403 -24.35 -1.61 14.83
CA SER A 403 -24.83 -0.23 14.58
C SER A 403 -23.75 0.85 14.69
N ASN A 404 -22.59 0.54 15.27
CA ASN A 404 -21.45 1.44 15.35
C ASN A 404 -20.51 1.35 14.13
N PHE A 405 -20.87 0.56 13.12
CA PHE A 405 -20.22 0.57 11.83
C PHE A 405 -20.77 1.76 11.06
N THR A 406 -19.97 2.82 11.00
CA THR A 406 -20.39 4.13 10.52
C THR A 406 -19.93 4.33 9.09
N LEU A 407 -20.86 4.72 8.23
CA LEU A 407 -20.60 5.24 6.90
C LEU A 407 -20.33 6.75 7.00
N SER A 408 -19.33 7.25 6.28
CA SER A 408 -19.04 8.68 6.17
C SER A 408 -19.24 9.14 4.72
N ASP A 409 -18.15 9.50 4.05
CA ASP A 409 -18.14 9.78 2.61
C ASP A 409 -16.80 9.32 2.04
N PHE A 410 -16.73 9.23 0.73
CA PHE A 410 -15.50 8.90 0.03
C PHE A 410 -14.42 9.94 0.27
N ILE A 411 -13.18 9.47 0.42
CA ILE A 411 -12.04 10.33 0.71
C ILE A 411 -11.04 10.32 -0.44
N PHE A 412 -10.63 11.52 -0.87
CA PHE A 412 -9.69 11.71 -1.95
C PHE A 412 -8.54 12.62 -1.52
N LEU A 413 -7.33 12.29 -1.95
CA LEU A 413 -6.18 13.19 -1.81
C LEU A 413 -6.15 14.12 -3.01
N ARG A 414 -6.76 15.31 -2.88
CA ARG A 414 -6.63 16.37 -3.90
C ARG A 414 -5.37 17.18 -3.65
N THR A 415 -4.69 17.56 -4.72
CA THR A 415 -3.55 18.49 -4.63
C THR A 415 -4.12 19.91 -4.46
N THR A 416 -4.47 20.27 -3.22
CA THR A 416 -5.14 21.54 -2.90
C THR A 416 -4.23 22.77 -2.93
N HIS A 417 -2.91 22.61 -3.05
CA HIS A 417 -1.96 23.72 -2.93
C HIS A 417 -1.45 24.35 -4.24
N ASP A 418 -1.47 23.67 -5.39
CA ASP A 418 -1.07 24.30 -6.66
C ASP A 418 -2.19 25.19 -7.25
N ARG A 419 -3.44 24.98 -6.82
CA ARG A 419 -4.62 25.63 -7.42
C ARG A 419 -4.79 27.12 -7.12
N ARG A 420 -4.07 27.68 -6.14
CA ARG A 420 -4.19 29.12 -5.82
C ARG A 420 -3.30 30.01 -6.69
N HIS A 421 -2.38 29.45 -7.49
CA HIS A 421 -1.39 30.24 -8.24
C HIS A 421 -1.37 30.02 -9.76
N SER A 422 -2.18 29.11 -10.31
CA SER A 422 -2.25 28.90 -11.77
C SER A 422 -3.68 29.03 -12.26
N GLY A 423 -4.02 30.15 -12.90
CA GLY A 423 -5.31 30.38 -13.57
C GLY A 423 -5.54 29.52 -14.84
N GLY A 424 -4.99 28.31 -14.90
CA GLY A 424 -5.14 27.34 -15.98
C GLY A 424 -6.07 26.18 -15.61
N THR A 425 -6.43 25.35 -16.60
CA THR A 425 -7.33 24.19 -16.43
C THR A 425 -6.76 23.08 -15.53
N GLY A 426 -5.45 23.10 -15.26
CA GLY A 426 -4.75 22.07 -14.48
C GLY A 426 -4.50 20.77 -15.27
N LEU A 427 -4.94 20.70 -16.52
CA LEU A 427 -4.69 19.58 -17.42
C LEU A 427 -3.30 19.67 -18.04
N ALA A 428 -2.67 18.52 -18.29
CA ALA A 428 -1.43 18.49 -19.06
C ALA A 428 -1.70 18.90 -20.53
N ALA A 429 -0.78 19.68 -21.12
CA ALA A 429 -0.95 20.25 -22.47
C ALA A 429 -1.41 19.24 -23.56
N PRO A 430 -0.92 17.98 -23.62
CA PRO A 430 -1.42 17.01 -24.60
C PRO A 430 -2.89 16.63 -24.41
N ILE A 431 -3.33 16.53 -23.15
CA ILE A 431 -4.72 16.20 -22.79
C ILE A 431 -5.63 17.38 -23.12
N GLU A 432 -5.22 18.59 -22.74
CA GLU A 432 -5.97 19.82 -22.99
C GLU A 432 -6.19 20.07 -24.50
N ALA A 433 -5.14 19.92 -25.31
CA ALA A 433 -5.22 20.05 -26.76
C ALA A 433 -6.15 19.00 -27.39
N PHE A 434 -6.07 17.76 -26.92
CA PHE A 434 -6.93 16.67 -27.39
C PHE A 434 -8.40 16.91 -27.06
N LEU A 435 -8.71 17.28 -25.82
CA LEU A 435 -10.07 17.60 -25.39
C LEU A 435 -10.64 18.80 -26.16
N SER A 436 -9.84 19.85 -26.36
CA SER A 436 -10.24 21.03 -27.13
C SER A 436 -10.60 20.66 -28.58
N SER A 437 -9.80 19.80 -29.21
CA SER A 437 -10.08 19.27 -30.56
C SER A 437 -11.35 18.42 -30.60
N CYS A 438 -11.59 17.58 -29.58
CA CYS A 438 -12.80 16.78 -29.47
C CYS A 438 -14.05 17.66 -29.31
N HIS A 439 -14.01 18.64 -28.41
CA HIS A 439 -15.11 19.58 -28.18
C HIS A 439 -15.43 20.40 -29.43
N ALA A 440 -14.41 20.90 -30.13
CA ALA A 440 -14.60 21.64 -31.39
C ALA A 440 -15.30 20.81 -32.48
N LYS A 441 -15.16 19.48 -32.44
CA LYS A 441 -15.81 18.53 -33.35
C LYS A 441 -17.12 17.95 -32.80
N GLY A 442 -17.58 18.37 -31.61
CA GLY A 442 -18.76 17.82 -30.94
C GLY A 442 -18.62 16.34 -30.53
N ARG A 443 -17.38 15.85 -30.40
CA ARG A 443 -17.06 14.44 -30.17
C ARG A 443 -17.09 14.12 -28.67
N LYS A 444 -17.89 13.12 -28.27
CA LYS A 444 -17.90 12.60 -26.90
C LYS A 444 -16.59 11.87 -26.58
N VAL A 445 -16.14 11.91 -25.33
CA VAL A 445 -14.84 11.36 -24.91
C VAL A 445 -15.01 10.25 -23.89
N CYS A 446 -14.45 9.08 -24.18
CA CYS A 446 -14.38 7.93 -23.29
C CYS A 446 -13.00 7.84 -22.64
N LEU A 447 -12.94 7.54 -21.34
CA LEU A 447 -11.69 7.25 -20.64
C LEU A 447 -11.57 5.74 -20.39
N MET A 448 -10.44 5.16 -20.79
CA MET A 448 -10.05 3.80 -20.41
C MET A 448 -8.80 3.85 -19.52
N SER A 449 -8.89 3.33 -18.30
CA SER A 449 -7.73 3.23 -17.41
C SER A 449 -7.76 2.02 -16.51
N PHE A 450 -6.66 1.27 -16.51
CA PHE A 450 -6.46 0.14 -15.59
C PHE A 450 -5.48 0.47 -14.46
N SER A 451 -5.13 1.74 -14.29
CA SER A 451 -4.14 2.21 -13.30
C SER A 451 -2.83 1.40 -13.39
N SER A 452 -2.18 1.11 -12.27
CA SER A 452 -0.99 0.26 -12.21
C SER A 452 -1.28 -1.24 -12.41
N MET A 453 -2.51 -1.64 -12.73
CA MET A 453 -2.83 -3.06 -12.88
C MET A 453 -2.23 -3.65 -14.17
N PRO A 454 -1.69 -4.88 -14.09
CA PRO A 454 -1.06 -5.63 -15.18
C PRO A 454 -2.06 -6.00 -16.30
N VAL A 455 -2.24 -5.12 -17.29
CA VAL A 455 -3.07 -5.41 -18.46
C VAL A 455 -2.21 -5.59 -19.71
N LYS A 456 -2.42 -6.69 -20.44
CA LYS A 456 -1.82 -6.90 -21.76
C LYS A 456 -2.37 -5.84 -22.74
N ALA A 457 -1.44 -5.11 -23.36
CA ALA A 457 -1.71 -4.10 -24.38
C ALA A 457 -2.71 -4.59 -25.44
N GLY A 458 -2.52 -5.80 -25.96
CA GLY A 458 -3.36 -6.37 -27.01
C GLY A 458 -4.85 -6.46 -26.65
N TYR A 459 -5.20 -6.66 -25.38
CA TYR A 459 -6.62 -6.66 -24.98
C TYR A 459 -7.18 -5.24 -24.83
N ALA A 460 -6.44 -4.36 -24.14
CA ALA A 460 -6.87 -2.98 -23.90
C ALA A 460 -6.95 -2.17 -25.20
N LEU A 461 -5.84 -2.07 -25.92
CA LEU A 461 -5.76 -1.31 -27.18
C LEU A 461 -6.57 -1.98 -28.29
N GLY A 462 -6.66 -3.31 -28.29
CA GLY A 462 -7.56 -4.03 -29.18
C GLY A 462 -9.03 -3.65 -28.96
N ALA A 463 -9.45 -3.48 -27.70
CA ALA A 463 -10.79 -2.98 -27.37
C ALA A 463 -10.97 -1.51 -27.78
N CYS A 464 -9.97 -0.64 -27.60
CA CYS A 464 -10.01 0.75 -28.09
C CYS A 464 -10.22 0.81 -29.60
N VAL A 465 -9.37 0.10 -30.37
CA VAL A 465 -9.49 0.03 -31.85
C VAL A 465 -10.86 -0.49 -32.25
N LYS A 466 -11.37 -1.52 -31.58
CA LYS A 466 -12.68 -2.09 -31.88
C LYS A 466 -13.82 -1.09 -31.62
N MET A 467 -13.81 -0.39 -30.48
CA MET A 467 -14.81 0.65 -30.18
C MET A 467 -14.76 1.78 -31.22
N LEU A 468 -13.58 2.32 -31.52
CA LEU A 468 -13.42 3.40 -32.51
C LEU A 468 -13.80 2.99 -33.93
N SER A 469 -13.66 1.69 -34.27
CA SER A 469 -13.99 1.19 -35.62
C SER A 469 -15.44 0.76 -35.80
N GLN A 470 -16.11 0.32 -34.73
CA GLN A 470 -17.40 -0.38 -34.82
C GLN A 470 -18.55 0.31 -34.08
N SER A 471 -18.27 1.28 -33.21
CA SER A 471 -19.32 2.06 -32.56
C SER A 471 -20.10 2.87 -33.60
N LYS A 472 -21.39 3.03 -33.35
CA LYS A 472 -22.26 3.89 -34.17
C LYS A 472 -22.07 5.39 -33.90
N HIS A 473 -21.33 5.76 -32.85
CA HIS A 473 -21.07 7.14 -32.47
C HIS A 473 -19.65 7.57 -32.87
N ASP A 474 -19.48 8.77 -33.44
CA ASP A 474 -18.16 9.38 -33.55
C ASP A 474 -17.71 9.83 -32.16
N HIS A 475 -16.71 9.15 -31.60
CA HIS A 475 -16.21 9.38 -30.25
C HIS A 475 -14.68 9.28 -30.22
N ALA A 476 -14.09 9.77 -29.13
CA ALA A 476 -12.66 9.70 -28.86
C ALA A 476 -12.40 8.87 -27.60
N ILE A 477 -11.20 8.32 -27.48
CA ILE A 477 -10.75 7.57 -26.32
C ILE A 477 -9.45 8.17 -25.79
N ILE A 478 -9.42 8.47 -24.50
CA ILE A 478 -8.18 8.70 -23.75
C ILE A 478 -7.86 7.41 -23.00
N PHE A 479 -6.73 6.79 -23.37
CA PHE A 479 -6.18 5.66 -22.64
C PHE A 479 -5.12 6.15 -21.64
N VAL A 480 -5.34 5.88 -20.34
CA VAL A 480 -4.40 6.24 -19.27
C VAL A 480 -3.78 4.98 -18.67
N GLY A 481 -2.49 4.78 -18.90
CA GLY A 481 -1.73 3.65 -18.38
C GLY A 481 -0.32 3.59 -18.97
N SER A 482 0.51 2.66 -18.47
CA SER A 482 1.90 2.53 -18.95
C SER A 482 1.96 2.36 -20.47
N ARG A 483 2.79 3.20 -21.12
CA ARG A 483 3.04 3.10 -22.56
C ARG A 483 3.60 1.73 -22.90
N TRP A 484 2.96 1.06 -23.85
CA TRP A 484 3.44 -0.23 -24.32
C TRP A 484 4.43 -0.07 -25.47
N LYS A 485 5.38 -1.00 -25.58
CA LYS A 485 6.31 -1.02 -26.71
C LYS A 485 5.54 -1.36 -28.00
N PRO A 486 5.89 -0.79 -29.17
CA PRO A 486 5.19 -1.04 -30.46
C PRO A 486 5.04 -2.51 -30.87
N ARG A 487 5.82 -3.43 -30.28
CA ARG A 487 5.73 -4.89 -30.50
C ARG A 487 4.74 -5.61 -29.57
N SER A 488 4.00 -4.88 -28.73
CA SER A 488 3.09 -5.47 -27.72
C SER A 488 1.68 -5.77 -28.27
N VAL A 489 1.40 -5.33 -29.50
CA VAL A 489 0.14 -5.53 -30.23
C VAL A 489 0.44 -6.04 -31.65
N GLY A 490 -0.53 -6.68 -32.29
CA GLY A 490 -0.36 -7.17 -33.67
C GLY A 490 -0.24 -6.03 -34.67
N ALA A 491 0.49 -6.25 -35.77
CA ALA A 491 0.79 -5.20 -36.77
C ALA A 491 -0.46 -4.49 -37.33
N ALA A 492 -1.55 -5.24 -37.56
CA ALA A 492 -2.82 -4.66 -38.01
C ALA A 492 -3.43 -3.72 -36.95
N THR A 493 -3.36 -4.09 -35.67
CA THR A 493 -3.84 -3.25 -34.56
C THR A 493 -2.96 -2.02 -34.40
N GLN A 494 -1.64 -2.17 -34.51
CA GLN A 494 -0.69 -1.06 -34.43
C GLN A 494 -0.97 0.00 -35.50
N LYS A 495 -1.19 -0.43 -36.75
CA LYS A 495 -1.55 0.48 -37.85
C LYS A 495 -2.84 1.25 -37.54
N ARG A 496 -3.87 0.58 -37.03
CA ARG A 496 -5.14 1.25 -36.64
C ARG A 496 -4.97 2.23 -35.49
N ILE A 497 -4.09 1.95 -34.52
CA ILE A 497 -3.77 2.87 -33.43
C ILE A 497 -3.14 4.15 -34.00
N GLU A 498 -2.18 4.02 -34.92
CA GLU A 498 -1.52 5.15 -35.57
C GLU A 498 -2.51 5.99 -36.39
N GLU A 499 -3.39 5.35 -37.16
CA GLU A 499 -4.49 6.01 -37.88
C GLU A 499 -5.40 6.81 -36.94
N PHE A 500 -5.92 6.18 -35.88
CA PHE A 500 -6.81 6.87 -34.94
C PHE A 500 -6.11 7.96 -34.10
N THR A 501 -4.82 7.82 -33.85
CA THR A 501 -4.03 8.87 -33.21
C THR A 501 -3.91 10.08 -34.13
N ALA A 502 -3.59 9.87 -35.42
CA ALA A 502 -3.52 10.93 -36.41
C ALA A 502 -4.87 11.63 -36.65
N GLU A 503 -5.99 10.90 -36.56
CA GLU A 503 -7.35 11.45 -36.63
C GLU A 503 -7.79 12.22 -35.37
N GLY A 504 -6.99 12.20 -34.30
CA GLY A 504 -7.35 12.75 -32.99
C GLY A 504 -8.52 12.01 -32.33
N LYS A 505 -8.60 10.69 -32.53
CA LYS A 505 -9.60 9.80 -31.90
C LYS A 505 -9.03 8.98 -30.75
N LEU A 506 -7.72 8.79 -30.69
CA LEU A 506 -7.06 8.05 -29.62
C LEU A 506 -5.91 8.87 -29.04
N LEU A 507 -5.87 9.01 -27.72
CA LEU A 507 -4.75 9.59 -26.99
C LEU A 507 -4.28 8.61 -25.92
N GLU A 508 -3.02 8.19 -26.00
CA GLU A 508 -2.35 7.39 -24.97
C GLU A 508 -1.49 8.30 -24.07
N VAL A 509 -1.74 8.28 -22.77
CA VAL A 509 -0.94 9.00 -21.75
C VAL A 509 -0.56 8.06 -20.61
N GLU A 510 0.61 8.28 -20.02
CA GLU A 510 1.10 7.43 -18.93
C GLU A 510 0.39 7.71 -17.60
N SER A 511 -0.01 8.96 -17.38
CA SER A 511 -0.72 9.38 -16.17
C SER A 511 -1.55 10.63 -16.44
N ALA A 512 -2.57 10.84 -15.61
CA ALA A 512 -3.40 12.02 -15.59
C ALA A 512 -3.89 12.30 -14.17
N ASP A 513 -4.15 13.56 -13.85
CA ASP A 513 -4.88 13.92 -12.62
C ASP A 513 -6.38 13.74 -12.90
N PHE A 514 -6.95 12.69 -12.33
CA PHE A 514 -8.36 12.34 -12.52
C PHE A 514 -9.31 13.40 -11.94
N GLY A 515 -8.90 14.11 -10.89
CA GLY A 515 -9.71 15.16 -10.28
C GLY A 515 -9.92 16.38 -11.17
N VAL A 516 -9.10 16.55 -12.21
CA VAL A 516 -9.29 17.58 -13.25
C VAL A 516 -9.74 16.99 -14.59
N LEU A 517 -9.37 15.75 -14.90
CA LEU A 517 -9.73 15.11 -16.17
C LEU A 517 -11.17 14.62 -16.20
N PHE A 518 -11.65 13.98 -15.13
CA PHE A 518 -12.94 13.29 -15.12
C PHE A 518 -14.15 14.18 -15.44
N PRO A 519 -14.20 15.46 -15.04
CA PRO A 519 -15.27 16.37 -15.46
C PRO A 519 -15.43 16.53 -16.99
N HIS A 520 -14.42 16.18 -17.77
CA HIS A 520 -14.42 16.27 -19.25
C HIS A 520 -14.71 14.93 -19.94
N ILE A 521 -15.07 13.88 -19.20
CA ILE A 521 -15.28 12.53 -19.72
C ILE A 521 -16.78 12.20 -19.77
N ASP A 522 -17.20 11.49 -20.81
CA ASP A 522 -18.59 11.09 -21.04
C ASP A 522 -18.89 9.64 -20.68
N ALA A 523 -17.90 8.75 -20.72
CA ALA A 523 -18.05 7.36 -20.32
C ALA A 523 -16.70 6.79 -19.83
N PHE A 524 -16.75 5.84 -18.90
CA PHE A 524 -15.56 5.27 -18.27
C PHE A 524 -15.46 3.76 -18.48
N ILE A 525 -14.23 3.26 -18.70
CA ILE A 525 -13.87 1.85 -18.58
C ILE A 525 -12.69 1.77 -17.60
N VAL A 526 -12.93 1.23 -16.41
CA VAL A 526 -11.94 1.26 -15.31
C VAL A 526 -11.76 -0.11 -14.66
N HIS A 527 -10.60 -0.32 -14.02
CA HIS A 527 -10.27 -1.60 -13.36
C HIS A 527 -11.15 -2.00 -12.17
N GLY A 528 -11.91 -1.08 -11.58
CA GLY A 528 -12.75 -1.37 -10.41
C GLY A 528 -12.13 -1.05 -9.05
N GLY A 529 -10.94 -0.44 -9.00
CA GLY A 529 -10.41 0.05 -7.72
C GLY A 529 -11.31 1.14 -7.15
N LEU A 530 -11.52 1.13 -5.83
CA LEU A 530 -12.39 2.06 -5.10
C LEU A 530 -12.27 3.52 -5.59
N GLY A 531 -11.06 4.09 -5.50
CA GLY A 531 -10.84 5.51 -5.77
C GLY A 531 -11.25 5.91 -7.19
N THR A 532 -10.73 5.22 -8.21
CA THR A 532 -11.03 5.52 -9.61
C THR A 532 -12.50 5.30 -9.95
N THR A 533 -13.11 4.24 -9.42
CA THR A 533 -14.50 3.89 -9.71
C THR A 533 -15.45 4.93 -9.16
N VAL A 534 -15.30 5.28 -7.89
CA VAL A 534 -16.17 6.24 -7.23
C VAL A 534 -15.98 7.65 -7.77
N GLU A 535 -14.75 8.06 -8.03
CA GLU A 535 -14.48 9.37 -8.62
C GLU A 535 -15.14 9.51 -10.00
N ALA A 536 -15.16 8.43 -10.79
CA ALA A 536 -15.92 8.38 -12.04
C ALA A 536 -17.43 8.45 -11.79
N LEU A 537 -17.97 7.68 -10.85
CA LEU A 537 -19.40 7.69 -10.52
C LEU A 537 -19.90 9.07 -10.06
N ARG A 538 -19.08 9.82 -9.31
CA ARG A 538 -19.35 11.21 -8.89
C ARG A 538 -19.56 12.19 -10.05
N THR A 539 -19.13 11.86 -11.26
CA THR A 539 -19.41 12.69 -12.45
C THR A 539 -20.81 12.49 -13.04
N GLY A 540 -21.58 11.51 -12.54
CA GLY A 540 -22.91 11.18 -13.07
C GLY A 540 -22.86 10.59 -14.48
N LYS A 541 -21.75 9.90 -14.83
CA LYS A 541 -21.51 9.30 -16.15
C LYS A 541 -21.49 7.76 -16.07
N PRO A 542 -21.77 7.06 -17.18
CA PRO A 542 -21.65 5.60 -17.26
C PRO A 542 -20.26 5.08 -16.90
N VAL A 543 -20.21 3.97 -16.15
CA VAL A 543 -18.95 3.34 -15.72
C VAL A 543 -19.00 1.83 -15.93
N MET A 544 -18.14 1.31 -16.79
CA MET A 544 -17.91 -0.12 -16.96
C MET A 544 -16.68 -0.57 -16.18
N ILE A 545 -16.83 -1.65 -15.40
CA ILE A 545 -15.73 -2.28 -14.69
C ILE A 545 -15.14 -3.43 -15.51
N SER A 546 -13.85 -3.36 -15.81
CA SER A 546 -13.10 -4.37 -16.54
C SER A 546 -11.61 -4.34 -16.18
N GLY A 547 -10.93 -5.48 -16.20
CA GLY A 547 -9.51 -5.56 -15.86
C GLY A 547 -9.08 -6.98 -15.52
N CYS A 548 -8.09 -7.11 -14.64
CA CYS A 548 -7.77 -8.38 -14.00
C CYS A 548 -8.83 -8.81 -12.97
N LEU A 549 -9.62 -7.87 -12.43
CA LEU A 549 -10.76 -8.13 -11.55
C LEU A 549 -10.39 -8.91 -10.27
N LEU A 550 -9.41 -8.37 -9.54
CA LEU A 550 -8.96 -8.92 -8.25
C LEU A 550 -9.68 -8.24 -7.09
N PHE A 551 -10.04 -9.01 -6.06
CA PHE A 551 -10.56 -8.50 -4.79
C PHE A 551 -11.78 -7.57 -4.95
N ASP A 552 -11.68 -6.34 -4.44
CA ASP A 552 -12.74 -5.32 -4.42
C ASP A 552 -13.19 -4.85 -5.81
N GLN A 553 -12.39 -5.09 -6.84
CA GLN A 553 -12.75 -4.75 -8.23
C GLN A 553 -14.05 -5.39 -8.68
N ARG A 554 -14.28 -6.65 -8.27
CA ARG A 554 -15.52 -7.35 -8.60
C ARG A 554 -16.71 -6.86 -7.77
N PHE A 555 -16.48 -6.45 -6.53
CA PHE A 555 -17.49 -5.81 -5.68
C PHE A 555 -17.99 -4.50 -6.30
N TRP A 556 -17.08 -3.61 -6.70
CA TRP A 556 -17.47 -2.37 -7.38
C TRP A 556 -18.12 -2.62 -8.75
N GLY A 557 -17.70 -3.67 -9.44
CA GLY A 557 -18.37 -4.17 -10.63
C GLY A 557 -19.84 -4.54 -10.40
N ARG A 558 -20.14 -5.30 -9.34
CA ARG A 558 -21.52 -5.62 -8.93
C ARG A 558 -22.30 -4.36 -8.53
N VAL A 559 -21.69 -3.44 -7.78
CA VAL A 559 -22.33 -2.17 -7.39
C VAL A 559 -22.74 -1.37 -8.64
N CYS A 560 -21.85 -1.25 -9.64
CA CYS A 560 -22.19 -0.56 -10.89
C CYS A 560 -23.33 -1.25 -11.67
N GLU A 561 -23.37 -2.58 -11.68
CA GLU A 561 -24.42 -3.37 -12.33
C GLU A 561 -25.77 -3.22 -11.61
N GLU A 562 -25.82 -3.38 -10.29
CA GLU A 562 -27.03 -3.24 -9.47
C GLU A 562 -27.62 -1.82 -9.55
N ARG A 563 -26.74 -0.82 -9.67
CA ARG A 563 -27.11 0.58 -9.90
C ARG A 563 -27.47 0.85 -11.36
N GLY A 564 -27.25 -0.10 -12.27
CA GLY A 564 -27.56 0.09 -13.69
C GLY A 564 -26.77 1.22 -14.36
N VAL A 565 -25.62 1.62 -13.79
CA VAL A 565 -24.73 2.66 -14.36
C VAL A 565 -23.68 2.06 -15.30
N GLY A 566 -23.59 0.73 -15.34
CA GLY A 566 -22.74 -0.01 -16.25
C GLY A 566 -23.20 -1.46 -16.41
N PRO A 567 -22.61 -2.20 -17.37
CA PRO A 567 -22.91 -3.60 -17.57
C PRO A 567 -22.26 -4.46 -16.48
N ARG A 568 -22.65 -5.74 -16.46
CA ARG A 568 -21.96 -6.78 -15.69
C ARG A 568 -20.45 -6.73 -15.96
N THR A 569 -19.69 -6.93 -14.88
CA THR A 569 -18.23 -6.87 -14.89
C THR A 569 -17.65 -7.82 -15.94
N THR A 570 -16.74 -7.33 -16.78
CA THR A 570 -16.13 -8.14 -17.85
C THR A 570 -14.64 -8.27 -17.61
N HIS A 571 -14.10 -9.48 -17.59
CA HIS A 571 -12.65 -9.68 -17.50
C HIS A 571 -11.96 -9.15 -18.76
N ILE A 572 -10.75 -8.61 -18.65
CA ILE A 572 -10.04 -7.93 -19.75
C ILE A 572 -9.90 -8.77 -21.04
N ARG A 573 -9.81 -10.10 -20.89
CA ARG A 573 -9.76 -11.05 -22.02
C ARG A 573 -11.03 -11.04 -22.87
N ASP A 574 -12.16 -10.73 -22.24
CA ASP A 574 -13.50 -10.75 -22.86
C ASP A 574 -14.03 -9.34 -23.13
N LEU A 575 -13.28 -8.29 -22.75
CA LEU A 575 -13.68 -6.90 -22.97
C LEU A 575 -14.03 -6.63 -24.45
N HIS A 576 -13.30 -7.23 -25.38
CA HIS A 576 -13.58 -7.12 -26.82
C HIS A 576 -14.98 -7.61 -27.22
N ARG A 577 -15.64 -8.45 -26.41
CA ARG A 577 -16.99 -8.97 -26.69
C ARG A 577 -18.08 -7.98 -26.30
N THR A 578 -17.83 -7.13 -25.31
CA THR A 578 -18.85 -6.28 -24.69
C THR A 578 -18.59 -4.78 -24.89
N CYS A 579 -17.35 -4.36 -25.22
CA CYS A 579 -16.96 -2.95 -25.27
C CYS A 579 -17.78 -2.09 -26.25
N VAL A 580 -18.09 -2.60 -27.45
CA VAL A 580 -18.88 -1.86 -28.46
C VAL A 580 -20.32 -1.64 -27.99
N LYS A 581 -20.97 -2.70 -27.50
CA LYS A 581 -22.33 -2.61 -26.94
C LYS A 581 -22.39 -1.64 -25.76
N TYR A 582 -21.37 -1.66 -24.91
CA TYR A 582 -21.26 -0.73 -23.79
C TYR A 582 -21.16 0.72 -24.27
N ILE A 583 -20.19 1.03 -25.13
CA ILE A 583 -19.96 2.42 -25.55
C ILE A 583 -21.15 2.98 -26.34
N ASP A 584 -21.79 2.16 -27.17
CA ASP A 584 -23.00 2.55 -27.90
C ASP A 584 -24.16 2.88 -26.96
N ASN A 585 -24.34 2.13 -25.86
CA ASN A 585 -25.37 2.47 -24.88
C ASN A 585 -24.97 3.67 -24.02
N ALA A 586 -23.69 3.76 -23.62
CA ALA A 586 -23.19 4.81 -22.73
C ALA A 586 -23.23 6.20 -23.40
N LEU A 587 -22.99 6.27 -24.70
CA LEU A 587 -22.95 7.53 -25.46
C LEU A 587 -24.31 7.90 -26.10
N GLU A 588 -25.30 7.02 -26.04
CA GLU A 588 -26.66 7.34 -26.48
C GLU A 588 -27.33 8.33 -25.53
N ASP A 589 -28.03 9.34 -26.06
CA ASP A 589 -28.67 10.38 -25.22
C ASP A 589 -29.79 9.80 -24.34
N ASN A 590 -30.46 8.75 -24.83
CA ASN A 590 -31.40 7.91 -24.08
C ASN A 590 -30.80 6.54 -23.71
N GLY A 591 -29.49 6.46 -23.54
CA GLY A 591 -28.81 5.28 -23.02
C GLY A 591 -29.31 4.90 -21.64
N SER A 592 -29.54 3.60 -21.38
CA SER A 592 -29.96 3.14 -20.05
C SER A 592 -28.92 3.46 -18.98
N PHE A 593 -27.63 3.28 -19.30
CA PHE A 593 -26.54 3.58 -18.36
C PHE A 593 -26.42 5.09 -18.10
N ALA A 594 -26.53 5.92 -19.14
CA ALA A 594 -26.46 7.37 -19.01
C ALA A 594 -27.63 7.94 -18.18
N ARG A 595 -28.85 7.42 -18.38
CA ARG A 595 -30.00 7.81 -17.56
C ARG A 595 -29.83 7.41 -16.10
N ALA A 596 -29.39 6.17 -15.85
CA ALA A 596 -29.19 5.69 -14.48
C ALA A 596 -28.10 6.47 -13.75
N ALA A 597 -26.99 6.79 -14.44
CA ALA A 597 -25.89 7.55 -13.87
C ALA A 597 -26.30 8.99 -13.50
N LYS A 598 -27.14 9.64 -14.33
CA LYS A 598 -27.69 10.98 -14.05
C LYS A 598 -28.75 10.98 -12.95
N ALA A 599 -29.51 9.90 -12.81
CA ALA A 599 -30.59 9.79 -11.82
C ALA A 599 -30.10 9.50 -10.40
N GLN A 600 -28.82 9.18 -10.23
CA GLN A 600 -28.25 8.78 -8.95
C GLN A 600 -27.31 9.85 -8.40
N GLU A 601 -27.34 10.03 -7.09
CA GLU A 601 -26.47 10.95 -6.39
C GLU A 601 -25.27 10.20 -5.80
N TRP A 602 -24.07 10.57 -6.22
CA TRP A 602 -22.81 9.94 -5.80
C TRP A 602 -21.95 10.86 -4.91
N GLY A 603 -22.48 12.04 -4.56
CA GLY A 603 -21.77 13.12 -3.86
C GLY A 603 -21.22 14.19 -4.82
N ASP A 604 -20.73 15.30 -4.26
CA ASP A 604 -20.18 16.40 -5.06
C ASP A 604 -18.81 15.99 -5.66
N PRO A 605 -18.64 16.00 -7.00
CA PRO A 605 -17.34 15.77 -7.63
C PRO A 605 -16.28 16.83 -7.30
N LYS A 606 -16.62 17.95 -6.66
CA LYS A 606 -15.67 18.94 -6.13
C LYS A 606 -15.22 18.65 -4.69
N ASP A 607 -16.03 17.93 -3.93
CA ASP A 607 -15.72 17.55 -2.55
C ASP A 607 -14.70 16.39 -2.53
N ASP A 608 -13.73 16.48 -1.64
CA ASP A 608 -12.74 15.43 -1.38
C ASP A 608 -13.09 14.54 -0.18
N GLY A 609 -14.16 14.87 0.55
CA GLY A 609 -14.69 14.16 1.70
C GLY A 609 -13.74 14.11 2.90
N VAL A 610 -12.61 14.83 2.87
CA VAL A 610 -11.64 14.84 3.98
C VAL A 610 -12.30 15.40 5.24
N ALA A 611 -12.97 16.55 5.12
CA ALA A 611 -13.61 17.20 6.26
C ALA A 611 -14.66 16.29 6.94
N THR A 612 -15.53 15.66 6.15
CA THR A 612 -16.55 14.73 6.64
C THR A 612 -15.93 13.54 7.39
N ASN A 613 -14.86 12.96 6.86
CA ASN A 613 -14.19 11.83 7.50
C ASN A 613 -13.47 12.24 8.80
N VAL A 614 -12.79 13.39 8.81
CA VAL A 614 -12.14 13.94 10.02
C VAL A 614 -13.18 14.16 11.11
N GLU A 615 -14.32 14.76 10.76
CA GLU A 615 -15.39 15.04 11.70
C GLU A 615 -16.01 13.76 12.27
N CYS A 616 -16.22 12.73 11.44
CA CYS A 616 -16.63 11.41 11.94
C CYS A 616 -15.64 10.83 12.95
N VAL A 617 -14.33 10.95 12.70
CA VAL A 617 -13.31 10.47 13.66
C VAL A 617 -13.35 11.29 14.95
N ARG A 618 -13.47 12.62 14.85
CA ARG A 618 -13.59 13.52 16.00
C ARG A 618 -14.77 13.15 16.89
N VAL A 619 -15.96 13.02 16.31
CA VAL A 619 -17.19 12.62 17.03
C VAL A 619 -17.03 11.25 17.68
N LEU A 620 -16.45 10.27 16.96
CA LEU A 620 -16.21 8.95 17.54
C LEU A 620 -15.25 9.03 18.75
N LEU A 621 -14.16 9.79 18.64
CA LEU A 621 -13.13 9.90 19.66
C LEU A 621 -13.59 10.70 20.89
N GLU A 622 -14.19 11.87 20.67
CA GLU A 622 -14.50 12.85 21.73
C GLU A 622 -15.88 12.59 22.37
N ASP A 623 -16.90 12.29 21.57
CA ASP A 623 -18.28 12.25 22.07
C ASP A 623 -18.70 10.85 22.53
N LYS A 624 -18.11 9.79 21.95
CA LYS A 624 -18.50 8.40 22.23
C LYS A 624 -17.54 7.64 23.16
N GLY A 625 -16.39 8.21 23.53
CA GLY A 625 -15.46 7.63 24.50
C GLY A 625 -14.99 6.22 24.13
N ILE A 626 -14.24 6.09 23.04
CA ILE A 626 -13.79 4.79 22.51
C ILE A 626 -12.87 4.08 23.49
N LEU A 627 -13.11 2.79 23.72
CA LEU A 627 -12.30 1.97 24.60
C LEU A 627 -11.25 1.16 23.83
N PRO A 628 -10.09 0.86 24.44
CA PRO A 628 -9.14 -0.12 23.92
C PRO A 628 -9.77 -1.50 23.76
N VAL A 629 -9.31 -2.26 22.78
CA VAL A 629 -9.70 -3.65 22.61
C VAL A 629 -9.24 -4.46 23.82
N LYS A 630 -10.15 -5.22 24.44
CA LYS A 630 -9.83 -6.18 25.51
C LYS A 630 -10.52 -7.50 25.25
N VAL A 631 -9.74 -8.52 24.91
CA VAL A 631 -10.28 -9.89 24.81
C VAL A 631 -10.43 -10.43 26.23
N SER A 632 -11.67 -10.45 26.75
CA SER A 632 -12.01 -10.86 28.12
C SER A 632 -11.28 -12.14 28.59
N ARG A 633 -10.82 -12.15 29.86
CA ARG A 633 -10.22 -13.32 30.54
C ARG A 633 -11.25 -14.46 30.60
N CYS A 634 -11.13 -15.49 29.77
CA CYS A 634 -11.55 -16.84 30.16
C CYS A 634 -10.37 -17.52 30.85
N ALA A 635 -10.65 -18.38 31.84
CA ALA A 635 -9.68 -19.11 32.66
C ALA A 635 -8.44 -19.56 31.86
N PRO A 636 -7.23 -19.46 32.44
CA PRO A 636 -6.04 -19.97 31.78
C PRO A 636 -6.30 -21.41 31.36
N PRO A 637 -5.93 -21.82 30.14
CA PRO A 637 -5.95 -23.23 29.80
C PRO A 637 -5.09 -23.98 30.82
N ASP A 638 -5.59 -25.09 31.30
CA ASP A 638 -4.92 -25.98 32.25
C ASP A 638 -3.43 -26.13 31.88
N PRO A 639 -2.48 -25.83 32.79
CA PRO A 639 -1.05 -26.02 32.54
C PRO A 639 -0.68 -27.45 32.12
N HIS A 640 -1.54 -28.44 32.33
CA HIS A 640 -1.36 -29.81 31.84
C HIS A 640 -1.73 -30.02 30.36
N CYS A 641 -2.36 -29.03 29.69
CA CYS A 641 -2.71 -29.14 28.26
C CYS A 641 -1.50 -28.91 27.32
N TRP A 642 -0.36 -28.46 27.84
CA TRP A 642 0.87 -28.21 27.06
C TRP A 642 1.62 -29.50 26.67
N LEU A 643 1.33 -30.62 27.32
CA LEU A 643 2.04 -31.90 27.12
C LEU A 643 1.48 -32.78 25.98
N ARG A 644 0.53 -32.29 25.18
CA ARG A 644 -0.03 -33.05 24.04
C ARG A 644 0.26 -32.49 22.65
N VAL A 645 1.09 -31.44 22.52
CA VAL A 645 1.42 -30.85 21.20
C VAL A 645 2.87 -31.12 20.75
N GLU A 646 3.70 -31.79 21.57
CA GLU A 646 5.12 -32.03 21.23
C GLU A 646 5.45 -33.40 20.61
N LEU A 647 4.47 -34.14 20.06
CA LEU A 647 4.73 -35.39 19.33
C LEU A 647 4.01 -35.52 17.97
N ALA A 648 3.58 -34.41 17.36
CA ALA A 648 3.02 -34.41 16.00
C ALA A 648 3.83 -33.57 14.99
N HIS A 649 5.11 -33.28 15.28
CA HIS A 649 5.98 -32.52 14.41
C HIS A 649 7.09 -33.40 13.81
N THR A 650 6.77 -34.04 12.69
CA THR A 650 7.73 -34.54 11.69
C THR A 650 7.30 -34.00 10.31
N PRO A 651 8.24 -33.63 9.41
CA PRO A 651 8.02 -32.60 8.39
C PRO A 651 7.36 -33.16 7.12
N LEU A 652 6.08 -32.86 6.90
CA LEU A 652 5.39 -33.11 5.62
C LEU A 652 5.49 -31.94 4.61
N VAL A 653 6.19 -30.86 4.95
CA VAL A 653 6.28 -29.65 4.12
C VAL A 653 7.31 -29.77 2.98
N CYS A 654 8.25 -30.72 3.03
CA CYS A 654 9.22 -30.93 1.94
C CYS A 654 8.72 -31.84 0.80
N ALA A 655 7.65 -32.63 1.01
CA ALA A 655 7.16 -33.58 0.00
C ALA A 655 6.16 -32.94 -0.99
N GLN A 656 5.25 -32.09 -0.51
CA GLN A 656 4.20 -31.50 -1.37
C GLN A 656 4.71 -30.38 -2.29
N VAL A 657 5.70 -29.60 -1.86
CA VAL A 657 6.32 -28.56 -2.69
C VAL A 657 7.18 -29.15 -3.82
N ASN A 658 7.75 -30.35 -3.61
CA ASN A 658 8.51 -31.07 -4.65
C ASN A 658 7.60 -31.83 -5.63
N ALA A 659 6.43 -32.32 -5.20
CA ALA A 659 5.46 -32.99 -6.07
C ALA A 659 4.83 -32.02 -7.10
N ALA A 660 4.49 -30.80 -6.67
CA ALA A 660 3.95 -29.77 -7.57
C ALA A 660 4.97 -29.27 -8.61
N ARG A 661 6.28 -29.34 -8.31
CA ARG A 661 7.36 -28.98 -9.24
C ARG A 661 7.69 -30.07 -10.28
N ARG A 662 7.26 -31.32 -10.08
CA ARG A 662 7.61 -32.46 -10.95
C ARG A 662 6.49 -32.96 -11.85
N GLY A 663 5.32 -32.32 -11.87
CA GLY A 663 4.26 -32.63 -12.85
C GLY A 663 3.65 -34.03 -12.77
N ASN A 664 3.79 -34.73 -11.64
CA ASN A 664 3.15 -36.03 -11.45
C ASN A 664 1.77 -35.85 -10.81
N TYR A 665 0.72 -36.11 -11.60
CA TYR A 665 -0.63 -36.32 -11.10
C TYR A 665 -0.61 -37.55 -10.19
N LEU A 666 -0.85 -37.37 -8.89
CA LEU A 666 -1.16 -38.48 -7.99
C LEU A 666 -2.63 -38.84 -8.18
N SER A 667 -2.87 -40.10 -8.51
CA SER A 667 -4.17 -40.76 -8.54
C SER A 667 -4.87 -40.69 -7.17
N PRO A 668 -6.22 -40.72 -7.13
CA PRO A 668 -6.96 -40.63 -5.88
C PRO A 668 -6.77 -41.91 -5.06
N LEU A 669 -6.40 -41.78 -3.79
CA LEU A 669 -6.47 -42.87 -2.82
C LEU A 669 -7.94 -43.10 -2.39
N PRO A 670 -8.35 -44.36 -2.17
CA PRO A 670 -9.75 -44.71 -1.93
C PRO A 670 -10.15 -44.56 -0.45
N GLY A 671 -11.43 -44.20 -0.24
CA GLY A 671 -12.19 -44.43 1.01
C GLY A 671 -12.18 -43.28 2.01
#